data_AF-A0A1G0XGM0-F1
#
_entry.id   AF-A0A1G0XGM0-F1
#
_cell.length_a   1.000
_cell.length_b   1.000
_cell.length_c   1.000
_cell.angle_alpha   90.00
_cell.angle_beta   90.00
_cell.angle_gamma   90.00
#
_symmetry.space_group_name_H-M   'P 1'
#
loop_
_entity.id
_entity.type
_entity.pdbx_description
1 polymer ?
#
loop_
_entity_poly.entity_id
_entity_poly.type
_entity_poly.pdbx_seq_one_letter_code
_entity_poly.pdbx_strand_id
1 'polypeptide(L)'
;MRKPDMLNAIVLAAGLGTRLRPITGSIPKPMVPICNTPLLDIVLSKLRNFGVERIAVNTHYLADVVSGFINQSPHAEYTEIFHEPEILGTGGPLVNAKRLLSNGDVFILHNGDVLTDLNLERLIDFHRNNGFTATFALVDGPENKVRINSNGHVIDILDTIDFNEENTKKYTYTGIMAFSASIFKYLPKKPENCSIIKAIAHAINAEPGTIGGCVYENVYWNDLGTMKQFFQAHEDILLKRLISIPGITPADSSTVYGENTVIASDADISGFLCTGRNCVIGEGATLCKCVLLDDARVAPGDFRYNEVIGPSFSRHRECQSLKSLQLISDIDLDNAVVSSLVEQGSDRGFFRIKTSDSSKVLMRSSQMDEDFDRYISIGEFLHGTGLQTPRIFSYSRQEYAILMEDLGNSIIYKKISGRENTDLFNDIYGRIVDALALFQTRGTLAVKARGNDLGIRIFSYDYLRWETSYFMKNFLENFCGLSALESELGNEFDLLAGEVFSQPKIFMHRDFQSQNILEHEGRIRFVDFQGARLGPLAYDIMSLLRDPYINISIPQKNELLNLYFTKFLEYGGTEASGMCESDRSLFCQYAVTAGLQRSMQALGAYAFLSLRKGKAVYMKFIPQGYKYLMEGLENFGKSSYPFRLDRLTRLCASVEKTLKEKLR
;
A
#
# COMPACT_ATOMS: atom_id res chain seq x y z
N MET A 1 41.93 -11.83 39.13
CA MET A 1 40.74 -11.58 38.28
C MET A 1 41.16 -10.58 37.21
N ARG A 2 41.13 -10.95 35.92
CA ARG A 2 41.31 -9.97 34.83
C ARG A 2 40.19 -8.94 34.99
N LYS A 3 40.51 -7.64 34.89
CA LYS A 3 39.47 -6.61 34.70
C LYS A 3 38.62 -7.06 33.50
N PRO A 4 37.29 -6.93 33.52
CA PRO A 4 36.52 -7.10 32.30
C PRO A 4 37.13 -6.18 31.23
N ASP A 5 37.39 -6.71 30.04
CA ASP A 5 38.01 -5.96 28.95
C ASP A 5 37.05 -4.82 28.56
N MET A 6 37.44 -3.59 28.89
CA MET A 6 36.67 -2.37 28.66
C MET A 6 36.24 -2.29 27.20
N LEU A 7 34.92 -2.21 26.95
CA LEU A 7 34.35 -2.14 25.61
C LEU A 7 33.76 -0.75 25.37
N ASN A 8 34.28 -0.07 24.37
CA ASN A 8 33.81 1.26 23.96
C ASN A 8 33.13 1.20 22.59
N ALA A 9 32.35 2.22 22.26
CA ALA A 9 31.73 2.35 20.94
C ALA A 9 31.84 3.77 20.39
N ILE A 10 31.65 3.89 19.09
CA ILE A 10 31.37 5.14 18.40
C ILE A 10 30.07 5.00 17.60
N VAL A 11 29.18 5.98 17.75
CA VAL A 11 27.97 6.10 16.94
C VAL A 11 28.17 7.21 15.91
N LEU A 12 28.04 6.86 14.63
CA LEU A 12 28.14 7.83 13.55
C LEU A 12 26.81 8.56 13.34
N ALA A 13 26.72 9.82 13.78
CA ALA A 13 25.48 10.59 13.87
C ALA A 13 25.52 11.95 13.11
N ALA A 14 26.55 12.20 12.31
CA ALA A 14 26.71 13.44 11.52
C ALA A 14 25.94 13.49 10.18
N GLY A 15 25.10 12.49 9.87
CA GLY A 15 24.43 12.38 8.57
C GLY A 15 23.36 13.47 8.31
N LEU A 16 23.39 14.08 7.12
CA LEU A 16 22.44 15.13 6.70
C LEU A 16 21.00 14.63 6.46
N GLY A 17 20.82 13.34 6.19
CA GLY A 17 19.50 12.73 6.00
C GLY A 17 18.66 13.34 4.86
N THR A 18 19.29 13.84 3.78
CA THR A 18 18.60 14.60 2.70
C THR A 18 17.46 13.83 2.03
N ARG A 19 17.55 12.50 1.94
CA ARG A 19 16.52 11.60 1.38
C ARG A 19 15.30 11.39 2.29
N LEU A 20 15.37 11.81 3.55
CA LEU A 20 14.25 11.83 4.51
C LEU A 20 13.59 13.22 4.62
N ARG A 21 14.03 14.20 3.82
CA ARG A 21 13.36 15.49 3.77
C ARG A 21 11.89 15.31 3.34
N PRO A 22 10.97 16.09 3.94
CA PRO A 22 11.18 17.26 4.78
C PRO A 22 11.33 16.97 6.29
N ILE A 23 11.24 15.70 6.75
CA ILE A 23 11.42 15.35 8.18
C ILE A 23 12.75 15.91 8.69
N THR A 24 13.81 15.67 7.91
CA THR A 24 15.16 16.11 8.27
C THR A 24 15.44 17.60 8.03
N GLY A 25 14.42 18.37 7.64
CA GLY A 25 14.50 19.84 7.62
C GLY A 25 14.50 20.43 9.03
N SER A 26 13.84 19.79 9.99
CA SER A 26 13.73 20.25 11.39
C SER A 26 14.23 19.24 12.42
N ILE A 27 14.41 17.96 12.04
CA ILE A 27 14.84 16.89 12.95
C ILE A 27 16.13 16.26 12.41
N PRO A 28 17.28 16.29 13.12
CA PRO A 28 18.48 15.63 12.61
C PRO A 28 18.25 14.12 12.43
N LYS A 29 18.90 13.49 11.43
CA LYS A 29 18.65 12.08 11.07
C LYS A 29 18.66 11.11 12.27
N PRO A 30 19.62 11.19 13.21
CA PRO A 30 19.64 10.32 14.39
C PRO A 30 18.46 10.54 15.34
N MET A 31 17.78 11.69 15.27
CA MET A 31 16.63 12.02 16.12
C MET A 31 15.28 11.75 15.46
N VAL A 32 15.28 11.23 14.22
CA VAL A 32 14.04 10.84 13.54
C VAL A 32 13.32 9.78 14.40
N PRO A 33 12.04 10.00 14.78
CA PRO A 33 11.37 9.15 15.75
C PRO A 33 10.86 7.85 15.10
N ILE A 34 11.22 6.70 15.67
CA ILE A 34 10.65 5.39 15.34
C ILE A 34 9.68 5.04 16.47
N CYS A 35 8.39 4.98 16.16
CA CYS A 35 7.35 4.73 17.17
C CYS A 35 7.49 5.64 18.41
N ASN A 36 7.63 6.95 18.17
CA ASN A 36 7.88 8.00 19.18
C ASN A 36 9.21 7.95 19.95
N THR A 37 10.11 7.03 19.60
CA THR A 37 11.44 6.96 20.22
C THR A 37 12.50 7.48 19.25
N PRO A 38 13.33 8.46 19.61
CA PRO A 38 14.43 8.89 18.76
C PRO A 38 15.34 7.72 18.39
N LEU A 39 15.73 7.61 17.12
CA LEU A 39 16.59 6.51 16.67
C LEU A 39 17.91 6.41 17.44
N LEU A 40 18.48 7.55 17.83
CA LEU A 40 19.69 7.62 18.63
C LEU A 40 19.49 7.03 20.03
N ASP A 41 18.33 7.23 20.66
CA ASP A 41 18.00 6.59 21.94
C ASP A 41 18.06 5.06 21.79
N ILE A 42 17.39 4.54 20.76
CA ILE A 42 17.34 3.10 20.48
C ILE A 42 18.76 2.53 20.36
N VAL A 43 19.64 3.21 19.62
CA VAL A 43 21.04 2.78 19.41
C VAL A 43 21.85 2.88 20.71
N LEU A 44 21.78 3.99 21.43
CA LEU A 44 22.53 4.20 22.68
C LEU A 44 22.08 3.22 23.76
N SER A 45 20.77 3.04 23.92
CA SER A 45 20.16 2.05 24.81
C SER A 45 20.59 0.63 24.46
N LYS A 46 20.63 0.26 23.17
CA LYS A 46 21.12 -1.05 22.73
C LYS A 46 22.59 -1.28 23.09
N LEU A 47 23.46 -0.31 22.79
CA LEU A 47 24.89 -0.40 23.13
C LEU A 47 25.10 -0.48 24.64
N ARG A 48 24.34 0.31 25.42
CA ARG A 48 24.45 0.30 26.87
C ARG A 48 23.97 -1.01 27.48
N ASN A 49 22.84 -1.54 27.03
CA ASN A 49 22.29 -2.82 27.47
C ASN A 49 23.21 -4.00 27.12
N PHE A 50 23.96 -3.89 26.02
CA PHE A 50 24.99 -4.87 25.66
C PHE A 50 26.22 -4.82 26.60
N GLY A 51 26.46 -3.69 27.28
CA GLY A 51 27.57 -3.53 28.22
C GLY A 51 28.67 -2.59 27.76
N VAL A 52 28.44 -1.74 26.76
CA VAL A 52 29.39 -0.70 26.36
C VAL A 52 29.58 0.31 27.51
N GLU A 53 30.82 0.60 27.86
CA GLU A 53 31.18 1.49 28.97
C GLU A 53 31.16 2.97 28.58
N ARG A 54 31.77 3.31 27.44
CA ARG A 54 31.82 4.68 26.92
C ARG A 54 31.45 4.71 25.44
N ILE A 55 30.68 5.72 25.05
CA ILE A 55 30.19 5.89 23.68
C ILE A 55 30.62 7.26 23.16
N ALA A 56 31.40 7.29 22.07
CA ALA A 56 31.64 8.50 21.31
C ALA A 56 30.46 8.74 20.34
N VAL A 57 29.99 9.98 20.21
CA VAL A 57 28.96 10.35 19.23
C VAL A 57 29.43 11.56 18.45
N ASN A 58 29.54 11.46 17.13
CA ASN A 58 29.89 12.62 16.31
C ASN A 58 28.65 13.36 15.81
N THR A 59 28.70 14.70 15.78
CA THR A 59 27.56 15.55 15.39
C THR A 59 27.99 16.61 14.38
N HIS A 60 27.09 17.01 13.48
CA HIS A 60 27.35 18.08 12.52
C HIS A 60 26.09 18.93 12.30
N TYR A 61 25.11 18.40 11.56
CA TYR A 61 23.84 19.09 11.29
C TYR A 61 22.91 19.07 12.50
N LEU A 62 22.38 20.23 12.89
CA LEU A 62 21.55 20.44 14.08
C LEU A 62 22.19 19.83 15.35
N ALA A 63 23.51 20.00 15.50
CA ALA A 63 24.28 19.41 16.59
C ALA A 63 23.71 19.75 17.98
N ASP A 64 23.25 20.98 18.20
CA ASP A 64 22.66 21.41 19.46
C ASP A 64 21.42 20.59 19.87
N VAL A 65 20.62 20.14 18.89
CA VAL A 65 19.45 19.28 19.16
C VAL A 65 19.90 17.90 19.64
N VAL A 66 20.90 17.32 18.98
CA VAL A 66 21.47 16.01 19.36
C VAL A 66 22.16 16.09 20.72
N SER A 67 22.97 17.12 20.94
CA SER A 67 23.66 17.36 22.21
C SER A 67 22.68 17.64 23.35
N GLY A 68 21.66 18.47 23.10
CA GLY A 68 20.60 18.74 24.07
C GLY A 68 19.87 17.46 24.49
N PHE A 69 19.52 16.61 23.53
CA PHE A 69 18.90 15.31 23.81
C PHE A 69 19.79 14.43 24.69
N ILE A 70 21.04 14.20 24.29
CA ILE A 70 21.97 13.33 25.05
C ILE A 70 22.15 13.87 26.48
N ASN A 71 22.41 15.17 26.62
CA ASN A 71 22.68 15.81 27.92
C ASN A 71 21.49 15.78 28.88
N GLN A 72 20.26 15.72 28.36
CA GLN A 72 19.02 15.65 29.15
C GLN A 72 18.54 14.21 29.37
N SER A 73 19.21 13.23 28.77
CA SER A 73 18.89 11.81 28.87
C SER A 73 19.82 11.09 29.86
N PRO A 74 19.46 9.87 30.30
CA PRO A 74 20.37 9.01 31.05
C PRO A 74 21.67 8.66 30.29
N HIS A 75 21.77 8.94 28.98
CA HIS A 75 22.96 8.66 28.18
C HIS A 75 24.14 9.59 28.50
N ALA A 76 23.90 10.77 29.09
CA ALA A 76 24.92 11.78 29.36
C ALA A 76 26.13 11.24 30.15
N GLU A 77 25.91 10.31 31.08
CA GLU A 77 26.95 9.80 31.98
C GLU A 77 28.05 9.00 31.26
N TYR A 78 27.74 8.39 30.12
CA TYR A 78 28.64 7.49 29.39
C TYR A 78 28.92 7.93 27.94
N THR A 79 28.30 9.02 27.49
CA THR A 79 28.50 9.53 26.13
C THR A 79 29.47 10.72 26.10
N GLU A 80 30.40 10.72 25.15
CA GLU A 80 31.27 11.85 24.82
C GLU A 80 30.93 12.34 23.39
N ILE A 81 30.53 13.60 23.27
CA ILE A 81 30.08 14.19 22.00
C ILE A 81 31.23 14.90 21.32
N PHE A 82 31.40 14.64 20.03
CA PHE A 82 32.42 15.27 19.19
C PHE A 82 31.73 16.05 18.07
N HIS A 83 31.72 17.38 18.16
CA HIS A 83 31.19 18.21 17.09
C HIS A 83 32.19 18.32 15.94
N GLU A 84 31.70 18.15 14.71
CA GLU A 84 32.42 18.28 13.47
C GLU A 84 31.97 19.56 12.77
N PRO A 85 32.79 20.64 12.73
CA PRO A 85 32.46 21.85 11.98
C PRO A 85 32.31 21.57 10.47
N GLU A 86 33.09 20.61 9.97
CA GLU A 86 33.04 20.08 8.61
C GLU A 86 32.93 18.55 8.67
N ILE A 87 32.16 17.95 7.76
CA ILE A 87 31.98 16.49 7.73
C ILE A 87 33.32 15.79 7.49
N LEU A 88 33.77 14.97 8.45
CA LEU A 88 35.06 14.29 8.41
C LEU A 88 35.00 12.90 7.75
N GLY A 89 33.93 12.61 7.02
CA GLY A 89 33.66 11.29 6.47
C GLY A 89 33.33 10.26 7.55
N THR A 90 33.57 8.98 7.28
CA THR A 90 33.27 7.88 8.22
C THR A 90 34.49 7.40 9.01
N GLY A 91 35.70 7.73 8.57
CA GLY A 91 36.95 7.38 9.27
C GLY A 91 37.48 8.51 10.16
N GLY A 92 37.29 9.77 9.78
CA GLY A 92 37.72 10.94 10.56
C GLY A 92 37.16 10.99 11.99
N PRO A 93 35.88 10.65 12.23
CA PRO A 93 35.32 10.58 13.58
C PRO A 93 36.07 9.60 14.50
N LEU A 94 36.58 8.48 13.96
CA LEU A 94 37.34 7.49 14.74
C LEU A 94 38.67 8.09 15.19
N VAL A 95 39.34 8.85 14.32
CA VAL A 95 40.60 9.54 14.66
C VAL A 95 40.36 10.57 15.76
N ASN A 96 39.24 11.29 15.70
CA ASN A 96 38.86 12.28 16.72
C ASN A 96 38.59 11.61 18.09
N ALA A 97 37.87 10.48 18.08
CA ALA A 97 37.55 9.70 19.27
C ALA A 97 38.67 8.71 19.68
N LYS A 98 39.85 8.73 19.03
CA LYS A 98 40.89 7.71 19.19
C LYS A 98 41.26 7.47 20.65
N ARG A 99 41.45 8.55 21.44
CA ARG A 99 41.80 8.47 22.87
C ARG A 99 40.78 7.66 23.68
N LEU A 100 39.51 7.72 23.32
CA LEU A 100 38.44 6.94 23.98
C LEU A 100 38.44 5.51 23.45
N LEU A 101 38.50 5.34 22.13
CA LEU A 101 38.34 4.05 21.46
C LEU A 101 39.53 3.11 21.66
N SER A 102 40.75 3.63 21.86
CA SER A 102 41.97 2.82 22.03
C SER A 102 42.25 2.39 23.47
N ASN A 103 41.36 2.67 24.42
CA ASN A 103 41.57 2.31 25.84
C ASN A 103 41.24 0.85 26.17
N GLY A 104 40.55 0.15 25.26
CA GLY A 104 40.27 -1.28 25.35
C GLY A 104 40.82 -2.03 24.14
N ASP A 105 40.73 -3.35 24.18
CA ASP A 105 41.23 -4.22 23.10
C ASP A 105 40.34 -4.18 21.85
N VAL A 106 39.04 -3.95 22.04
CA VAL A 106 38.03 -3.92 20.98
C VAL A 106 37.11 -2.72 21.18
N PHE A 107 36.65 -2.11 20.08
CA PHE A 107 35.56 -1.13 20.10
C PHE A 107 34.56 -1.38 18.96
N ILE A 108 33.34 -0.88 19.13
CA ILE A 108 32.25 -1.00 18.15
C ILE A 108 32.07 0.31 17.38
N LEU A 109 31.86 0.22 16.07
CA LEU A 109 31.27 1.29 15.28
C LEU A 109 29.83 0.92 14.98
N HIS A 110 28.90 1.83 15.24
CA HIS A 110 27.49 1.70 14.89
C HIS A 110 27.03 2.93 14.12
N ASN A 111 26.49 2.78 12.92
CA ASN A 111 25.87 3.91 12.24
C ASN A 111 24.57 4.31 12.96
N GLY A 112 24.40 5.60 13.27
CA GLY A 112 23.25 6.11 14.04
C GLY A 112 21.92 6.08 13.28
N ASP A 113 21.91 5.60 12.04
CA ASP A 113 20.75 5.46 11.17
C ASP A 113 20.32 4.01 10.93
N VAL A 114 20.91 3.05 11.63
CA VAL A 114 20.61 1.62 11.47
C VAL A 114 19.69 1.14 12.59
N LEU A 115 18.56 0.56 12.22
CA LEU A 115 17.66 -0.15 13.13
C LEU A 115 17.82 -1.67 12.95
N THR A 116 18.14 -2.39 14.03
CA THR A 116 18.43 -3.82 13.94
C THR A 116 18.38 -4.55 15.28
N ASP A 117 18.07 -5.84 15.27
CA ASP A 117 18.13 -6.77 16.42
C ASP A 117 19.41 -7.63 16.45
N LEU A 118 20.40 -7.31 15.60
CA LEU A 118 21.70 -8.00 15.56
C LEU A 118 22.29 -8.23 16.96
N ASN A 119 22.67 -9.48 17.24
CA ASN A 119 23.36 -9.85 18.47
C ASN A 119 24.84 -9.37 18.42
N LEU A 120 25.16 -8.35 19.22
CA LEU A 120 26.50 -7.76 19.30
C LEU A 120 27.52 -8.66 20.01
N GLU A 121 27.09 -9.55 20.91
CA GLU A 121 27.97 -10.52 21.58
C GLU A 121 28.64 -11.41 20.56
N ARG A 122 27.84 -11.96 19.63
CA ARG A 122 28.33 -12.79 18.52
C ARG A 122 29.38 -12.06 17.66
N LEU A 123 29.20 -10.76 17.40
CA LEU A 123 30.15 -9.97 16.61
C LEU A 123 31.50 -9.85 17.34
N ILE A 124 31.44 -9.52 18.63
CA ILE A 124 32.62 -9.29 19.46
C ILE A 124 33.38 -10.59 19.72
N ASP A 125 32.69 -11.69 20.01
CA ASP A 125 33.31 -12.99 20.19
C ASP A 125 33.97 -13.48 18.90
N PHE A 126 33.29 -13.34 17.76
CA PHE A 126 33.86 -13.67 16.45
C PHE A 126 35.12 -12.82 16.16
N HIS A 127 35.07 -11.52 16.45
CA HIS A 127 36.22 -10.63 16.27
C HIS A 127 37.41 -11.04 17.13
N ARG A 128 37.18 -11.27 18.44
CA ARG A 128 38.21 -11.63 19.41
C ARG A 128 38.84 -12.99 19.11
N ASN A 129 38.03 -14.00 18.80
CA ASN A 129 38.50 -15.36 18.56
C ASN A 129 39.41 -15.48 17.34
N ASN A 130 39.27 -14.58 16.37
CA ASN A 130 40.07 -14.58 15.15
C ASN A 130 41.19 -13.53 15.16
N GLY A 131 41.21 -12.59 16.11
CA GLY A 131 42.24 -11.56 16.20
C GLY A 131 42.25 -10.58 15.01
N PHE A 132 41.08 -10.30 14.43
CA PHE A 132 40.98 -9.41 13.27
C PHE A 132 41.26 -7.94 13.63
N THR A 133 41.81 -7.19 12.67
CA THR A 133 41.91 -5.73 12.75
C THR A 133 40.53 -5.07 12.70
N ALA A 134 39.64 -5.59 11.85
CA ALA A 134 38.25 -5.19 11.77
C ALA A 134 37.35 -6.37 11.40
N THR A 135 36.10 -6.34 11.85
CA THR A 135 35.09 -7.33 11.49
C THR A 135 33.79 -6.65 11.10
N PHE A 136 33.31 -6.94 9.90
CA PHE A 136 32.00 -6.52 9.43
C PHE A 136 30.90 -7.37 10.04
N ALA A 137 29.82 -6.75 10.50
CA ALA A 137 28.53 -7.43 10.56
C ALA A 137 27.90 -7.40 9.16
N LEU A 138 27.50 -8.58 8.68
CA LEU A 138 27.05 -8.81 7.31
C LEU A 138 25.69 -9.51 7.29
N VAL A 139 24.86 -9.17 6.32
CA VAL A 139 23.58 -9.84 6.03
C VAL A 139 23.46 -10.13 4.54
N ASP A 140 22.65 -11.10 4.15
CA ASP A 140 22.23 -11.22 2.75
C ASP A 140 21.17 -10.14 2.47
N GLY A 141 21.56 -9.13 1.69
CA GLY A 141 20.80 -7.89 1.56
C GLY A 141 20.85 -7.30 0.16
N PRO A 142 20.28 -6.10 -0.05
CA PRO A 142 20.06 -5.57 -1.39
C PRO A 142 21.35 -5.12 -2.10
N GLU A 143 22.41 -4.79 -1.37
CA GLU A 143 23.63 -4.24 -1.98
C GLU A 143 24.65 -5.31 -2.35
N ASN A 144 24.88 -6.27 -1.43
CA ASN A 144 25.81 -7.38 -1.55
C ASN A 144 27.18 -6.95 -2.13
N LYS A 145 27.82 -5.99 -1.43
CA LYS A 145 29.07 -5.32 -1.84
C LYS A 145 30.33 -5.70 -1.05
N VAL A 146 30.21 -6.48 0.02
CA VAL A 146 31.36 -7.00 0.77
C VAL A 146 31.56 -8.46 0.40
N ARG A 147 32.76 -8.81 -0.06
CA ARG A 147 33.07 -10.18 -0.48
C ARG A 147 33.89 -10.90 0.58
N ILE A 148 33.46 -12.11 0.92
CA ILE A 148 34.15 -12.99 1.86
C ILE A 148 34.53 -14.31 1.19
N ASN A 149 35.64 -14.90 1.64
CA ASN A 149 36.07 -16.24 1.26
C ASN A 149 35.56 -17.31 2.24
N SER A 150 35.89 -18.57 1.98
CA SER A 150 35.46 -19.73 2.78
C SER A 150 35.96 -19.71 4.23
N ASN A 151 37.04 -18.98 4.52
CA ASN A 151 37.59 -18.81 5.85
C ASN A 151 36.95 -17.63 6.61
N GLY A 152 35.98 -16.93 6.00
CA GLY A 152 35.33 -15.77 6.60
C GLY A 152 36.16 -14.48 6.53
N HIS A 153 37.25 -14.47 5.76
CA HIS A 153 38.04 -13.25 5.52
C HIS A 153 37.38 -12.38 4.46
N VAL A 154 37.37 -11.08 4.69
CA VAL A 154 36.96 -10.09 3.70
C VAL A 154 38.13 -9.84 2.74
N ILE A 155 37.90 -10.07 1.46
CA ILE A 155 38.93 -9.97 0.41
C ILE A 155 38.69 -8.80 -0.54
N ASP A 156 37.46 -8.29 -0.60
CA ASP A 156 37.10 -7.15 -1.42
C ASP A 156 35.89 -6.42 -0.83
N ILE A 157 35.84 -5.11 -1.08
CA ILE A 157 34.73 -4.24 -0.74
C ILE A 157 34.47 -3.32 -1.93
N LEU A 158 33.20 -3.18 -2.32
CA LEU A 158 32.74 -2.33 -3.41
C LEU A 158 33.31 -2.69 -4.79
N ASP A 159 33.77 -3.93 -5.01
CA ASP A 159 34.37 -4.35 -6.28
C ASP A 159 35.60 -3.49 -6.65
N THR A 160 36.45 -3.19 -5.65
CA THR A 160 37.60 -2.27 -5.80
C THR A 160 38.96 -2.96 -5.76
N ILE A 161 39.00 -4.23 -5.35
CA ILE A 161 40.23 -5.00 -5.18
C ILE A 161 40.21 -6.20 -6.13
N ASP A 162 41.28 -6.34 -6.91
CA ASP A 162 41.54 -7.56 -7.68
C ASP A 162 42.05 -8.66 -6.76
N PHE A 163 41.39 -9.80 -6.76
CA PHE A 163 41.78 -10.98 -6.00
C PHE A 163 41.68 -12.23 -6.89
N ASN A 164 42.42 -13.28 -6.54
CA ASN A 164 42.47 -14.53 -7.30
C ASN A 164 42.08 -15.71 -6.39
N GLU A 165 40.81 -15.73 -5.96
CA GLU A 165 40.26 -16.74 -5.05
C GLU A 165 38.89 -17.23 -5.54
N GLU A 166 38.73 -18.55 -5.64
CA GLU A 166 37.48 -19.22 -5.99
C GLU A 166 36.60 -19.43 -4.74
N ASN A 167 35.29 -19.71 -4.93
CA ASN A 167 34.32 -19.98 -3.85
C ASN A 167 34.10 -18.82 -2.85
N THR A 168 33.90 -17.61 -3.38
CA THR A 168 33.62 -16.41 -2.58
C THR A 168 32.13 -16.04 -2.62
N LYS A 169 31.64 -15.38 -1.57
CA LYS A 169 30.25 -14.89 -1.48
C LYS A 169 30.20 -13.41 -1.17
N LYS A 170 29.12 -12.75 -1.60
CA LYS A 170 28.88 -11.33 -1.39
C LYS A 170 27.75 -11.11 -0.39
N TYR A 171 27.94 -10.13 0.48
CA TYR A 171 27.00 -9.75 1.53
C TYR A 171 26.91 -8.22 1.68
N THR A 172 25.83 -7.76 2.31
CA THR A 172 25.57 -6.35 2.59
C THR A 172 26.17 -5.97 3.94
N TYR A 173 26.92 -4.87 3.97
CA TYR A 173 27.42 -4.28 5.21
C TYR A 173 26.26 -3.62 5.97
N THR A 174 26.10 -3.97 7.24
CA THR A 174 24.95 -3.51 8.04
C THR A 174 25.11 -2.11 8.63
N GLY A 175 26.26 -1.46 8.48
CA GLY A 175 26.58 -0.23 9.21
C GLY A 175 27.16 -0.48 10.62
N ILE A 176 27.45 -1.73 10.98
CA ILE A 176 28.03 -2.10 12.30
C ILE A 176 29.33 -2.89 12.11
N MET A 177 30.40 -2.47 12.79
CA MET A 177 31.69 -3.19 12.79
C MET A 177 32.29 -3.28 14.19
N ALA A 178 33.12 -4.30 14.40
CA ALA A 178 34.04 -4.38 15.53
C ALA A 178 35.47 -4.09 15.05
N PHE A 179 36.26 -3.40 15.86
CA PHE A 179 37.63 -3.01 15.54
C PHE A 179 38.58 -3.30 16.69
N SER A 180 39.79 -3.71 16.34
CA SER A 180 40.96 -3.64 17.20
C SER A 180 41.67 -2.30 17.01
N ALA A 181 42.45 -1.86 18.00
CA ALA A 181 43.21 -0.61 17.92
C ALA A 181 44.24 -0.56 16.76
N SER A 182 44.57 -1.71 16.16
CA SER A 182 45.43 -1.80 14.96
C SER A 182 44.86 -1.03 13.76
N ILE A 183 43.55 -0.81 13.68
CA ILE A 183 42.94 -0.06 12.56
C ILE A 183 43.48 1.36 12.43
N PHE A 184 43.90 1.98 13.54
CA PHE A 184 44.46 3.33 13.54
C PHE A 184 45.79 3.46 12.78
N LYS A 185 46.44 2.35 12.41
CA LYS A 185 47.61 2.36 11.52
C LYS A 185 47.26 2.77 10.08
N TYR A 186 46.02 2.48 9.67
CA TYR A 186 45.51 2.70 8.32
C TYR A 186 44.69 4.00 8.20
N LEU A 187 44.53 4.74 9.31
CA LEU A 187 43.84 6.02 9.37
C LEU A 187 44.84 7.18 9.50
N PRO A 188 44.45 8.41 9.09
CA PRO A 188 45.28 9.59 9.26
C PRO A 188 45.67 9.86 10.72
N LYS A 189 46.79 10.56 10.91
CA LYS A 189 47.27 10.94 12.25
C LYS A 189 46.45 12.05 12.91
N LYS A 190 45.74 12.85 12.13
CA LYS A 190 44.87 13.94 12.58
C LYS A 190 43.45 13.73 12.04
N PRO A 191 42.40 14.22 12.73
CA PRO A 191 41.04 14.16 12.21
C PRO A 191 40.95 14.97 10.92
N GLU A 192 40.64 14.30 9.82
CA GLU A 192 40.44 14.88 8.49
C GLU A 192 39.41 14.05 7.73
N ASN A 193 38.91 14.56 6.60
CA ASN A 193 37.92 13.85 5.80
C ASN A 193 38.51 12.55 5.22
N CYS A 194 38.10 11.42 5.78
CA CYS A 194 38.50 10.11 5.29
C CYS A 194 37.39 9.06 5.41
N SER A 195 37.47 8.02 4.58
CA SER A 195 36.50 6.92 4.56
C SER A 195 37.06 5.71 5.28
N ILE A 196 36.29 5.16 6.24
CA ILE A 196 36.66 3.92 6.92
C ILE A 196 36.77 2.74 5.94
N ILE A 197 35.94 2.72 4.89
CA ILE A 197 35.97 1.67 3.86
C ILE A 197 37.28 1.72 3.07
N LYS A 198 37.80 2.92 2.76
CA LYS A 198 39.10 3.07 2.09
C LYS A 198 40.25 2.61 2.99
N ALA A 199 40.19 2.92 4.29
CA ALA A 199 41.18 2.45 5.26
C ALA A 199 41.18 0.92 5.39
N ILE A 200 39.99 0.30 5.37
CA ILE A 200 39.86 -1.16 5.36
C ILE A 200 40.40 -1.76 4.06
N ALA A 201 40.07 -1.20 2.90
CA ALA A 201 40.63 -1.66 1.62
C ALA A 201 42.17 -1.59 1.62
N HIS A 202 42.74 -0.54 2.22
CA HIS A 202 44.19 -0.46 2.41
C HIS A 202 44.72 -1.57 3.34
N ALA A 203 44.02 -1.87 4.44
CA ALA A 203 44.39 -2.96 5.34
C ALA A 203 44.33 -4.34 4.67
N ILE A 204 43.30 -4.60 3.85
CA ILE A 204 43.17 -5.85 3.07
C ILE A 204 44.38 -6.03 2.15
N ASN A 205 44.80 -4.97 1.46
CA ASN A 205 45.94 -5.02 0.54
C ASN A 205 47.29 -5.13 1.25
N ALA A 206 47.45 -4.45 2.39
CA ALA A 206 48.70 -4.43 3.14
C ALA A 206 48.93 -5.72 3.94
N GLU A 207 47.88 -6.24 4.57
CA GLU A 207 47.91 -7.42 5.44
C GLU A 207 46.67 -8.31 5.18
N PRO A 208 46.65 -9.10 4.08
CA PRO A 208 45.52 -9.97 3.74
C PRO A 208 45.15 -10.93 4.88
N GLY A 209 43.85 -11.19 5.06
CA GLY A 209 43.33 -12.06 6.12
C GLY A 209 43.17 -11.40 7.49
N THR A 210 43.49 -10.10 7.63
CA THR A 210 43.29 -9.36 8.89
C THR A 210 41.89 -8.78 9.05
N ILE A 211 41.05 -8.84 8.03
CA ILE A 211 39.67 -8.31 8.04
C ILE A 211 38.69 -9.47 7.93
N GLY A 212 37.75 -9.56 8.87
CA GLY A 212 36.76 -10.62 8.94
C GLY A 212 35.34 -10.19 8.59
N GLY A 213 34.49 -11.15 8.19
CA GLY A 213 33.07 -10.94 7.96
C GLY A 213 32.21 -11.89 8.81
N CYS A 214 31.45 -11.35 9.74
CA CYS A 214 30.49 -12.09 10.56
C CYS A 214 29.10 -12.03 9.91
N VAL A 215 28.64 -13.13 9.33
CA VAL A 215 27.36 -13.22 8.61
C VAL A 215 26.22 -13.58 9.55
N TYR A 216 25.15 -12.79 9.51
CA TYR A 216 23.92 -13.00 10.25
C TYR A 216 22.80 -13.47 9.33
N GLU A 217 22.02 -14.41 9.84
CA GLU A 217 20.83 -14.98 9.21
C GLU A 217 19.63 -14.72 10.11
N ASN A 218 18.45 -14.51 9.52
CA ASN A 218 17.18 -14.35 10.25
C ASN A 218 17.20 -13.20 11.28
N VAL A 219 17.82 -12.07 10.92
CA VAL A 219 17.87 -10.85 11.74
C VAL A 219 17.08 -9.73 11.07
N TYR A 220 16.49 -8.86 11.88
CA TYR A 220 15.92 -7.61 11.42
C TYR A 220 17.03 -6.59 11.15
N TRP A 221 17.06 -6.01 9.95
CA TRP A 221 17.97 -4.94 9.60
C TRP A 221 17.32 -3.95 8.65
N ASN A 222 17.43 -2.65 8.98
CA ASN A 222 16.92 -1.55 8.17
C ASN A 222 17.86 -0.34 8.29
N ASP A 223 18.54 0.02 7.20
CA ASP A 223 19.22 1.32 7.05
C ASP A 223 18.15 2.39 6.77
N LEU A 224 17.86 3.24 7.75
CA LEU A 224 16.83 4.28 7.69
C LEU A 224 17.28 5.45 6.80
N GLY A 225 17.47 5.19 5.51
CA GLY A 225 17.97 6.14 4.53
C GLY A 225 16.87 6.86 3.73
N THR A 226 15.65 6.34 3.67
CA THR A 226 14.56 6.83 2.79
C THR A 226 13.21 6.83 3.51
N MET A 227 12.26 7.61 3.01
CA MET A 227 10.89 7.65 3.53
C MET A 227 10.24 6.27 3.54
N LYS A 228 10.48 5.46 2.50
CA LYS A 228 10.00 4.08 2.42
C LYS A 228 10.54 3.21 3.55
N GLN A 229 11.84 3.29 3.83
CA GLN A 229 12.49 2.54 4.92
C GLN A 229 12.01 2.98 6.30
N PHE A 230 11.88 4.30 6.51
CA PHE A 230 11.30 4.88 7.72
C PHE A 230 9.88 4.36 7.99
N PHE A 231 9.06 4.35 6.95
CA PHE A 231 7.69 3.89 7.01
C PHE A 231 7.61 2.37 7.22
N GLN A 232 8.49 1.62 6.56
CA GLN A 232 8.59 0.17 6.71
C GLN A 232 8.96 -0.22 8.15
N ALA A 233 9.83 0.54 8.82
CA ALA A 233 10.17 0.29 10.22
C ALA A 233 8.94 0.36 11.13
N HIS A 234 8.08 1.37 10.97
CA HIS A 234 6.84 1.49 11.72
C HIS A 234 5.89 0.33 11.45
N GLU A 235 5.73 -0.07 10.19
CA GLU A 235 4.91 -1.22 9.81
C GLU A 235 5.46 -2.53 10.38
N ASP A 236 6.77 -2.73 10.33
CA ASP A 236 7.42 -3.94 10.81
C ASP A 236 7.32 -4.08 12.33
N ILE A 237 7.34 -2.97 13.07
CA ILE A 237 7.16 -2.94 14.53
C ILE A 237 5.67 -3.09 14.90
N LEU A 238 4.80 -2.23 14.37
CA LEU A 238 3.43 -2.06 14.84
C LEU A 238 2.45 -3.08 14.24
N LEU A 239 2.67 -3.52 13.00
CA LEU A 239 1.79 -4.48 12.34
C LEU A 239 2.38 -5.89 12.31
N LYS A 240 3.66 -6.01 11.92
CA LYS A 240 4.28 -7.33 11.72
C LYS A 240 5.00 -7.89 12.94
N ARG A 241 5.30 -7.04 13.94
CA ARG A 241 5.99 -7.40 15.19
C ARG A 241 7.33 -8.13 14.95
N LEU A 242 8.07 -7.73 13.91
CA LEU A 242 9.33 -8.38 13.52
C LEU A 242 10.49 -8.02 14.44
N ILE A 243 10.42 -6.89 15.13
CA ILE A 243 11.42 -6.43 16.08
C ILE A 243 10.72 -5.80 17.29
N SER A 244 11.22 -6.12 18.49
CA SER A 244 10.83 -5.46 19.72
C SER A 244 11.92 -4.46 20.13
N ILE A 245 11.50 -3.25 20.46
CA ILE A 245 12.41 -2.20 20.92
C ILE A 245 12.04 -1.88 22.37
N PRO A 246 12.98 -1.97 23.32
CA PRO A 246 12.72 -1.64 24.71
C PRO A 246 12.08 -0.26 24.86
N GLY A 247 11.03 -0.14 25.68
CA GLY A 247 10.29 1.12 25.88
C GLY A 247 9.22 1.40 24.82
N ILE A 248 9.31 0.78 23.64
CA ILE A 248 8.22 0.76 22.67
C ILE A 248 7.33 -0.41 23.04
N THR A 249 6.15 -0.14 23.60
CA THR A 249 5.20 -1.19 23.96
C THR A 249 4.18 -1.32 22.84
N PRO A 250 4.34 -2.23 21.85
CA PRO A 250 3.23 -2.67 21.04
C PRO A 250 2.36 -3.59 21.91
N ALA A 251 1.75 -3.04 22.95
CA ALA A 251 0.82 -3.75 23.83
C ALA A 251 -0.51 -3.93 23.10
N ASP A 252 -0.48 -4.83 22.11
CA ASP A 252 -1.61 -5.32 21.32
C ASP A 252 -2.25 -4.35 20.33
N SER A 253 -1.82 -3.09 20.28
CA SER A 253 -2.31 -2.12 19.31
C SER A 253 -1.35 -1.87 18.15
N SER A 254 -1.89 -1.67 16.95
CA SER A 254 -1.18 -1.11 15.81
C SER A 254 -0.98 0.41 15.92
N THR A 255 -1.30 1.01 17.07
CA THR A 255 -1.25 2.46 17.29
C THR A 255 -0.32 2.84 18.44
N VAL A 256 0.39 3.95 18.28
CA VAL A 256 1.20 4.60 19.32
C VAL A 256 0.77 6.07 19.42
N TYR A 257 0.46 6.50 20.64
CA TYR A 257 0.02 7.86 20.91
C TYR A 257 1.07 8.64 21.68
N GLY A 258 1.44 9.81 21.17
CA GLY A 258 2.28 10.76 21.89
C GLY A 258 1.43 11.56 22.87
N GLU A 259 2.10 12.13 23.86
CA GLU A 259 1.46 12.90 24.92
C GLU A 259 0.61 14.06 24.36
N ASN A 260 -0.51 14.35 25.01
CA ASN A 260 -1.46 15.41 24.62
C ASN A 260 -2.05 15.28 23.21
N THR A 261 -2.01 14.10 22.60
CA THR A 261 -2.68 13.85 21.32
C THR A 261 -4.19 13.79 21.51
N VAL A 262 -4.94 14.52 20.68
CA VAL A 262 -6.40 14.55 20.67
C VAL A 262 -6.91 13.96 19.36
N ILE A 263 -7.79 12.97 19.47
CA ILE A 263 -8.39 12.28 18.33
C ILE A 263 -9.91 12.36 18.47
N ALA A 264 -10.58 12.86 17.44
CA ALA A 264 -12.04 12.87 17.39
C ALA A 264 -12.60 11.43 17.45
N SER A 265 -13.71 11.24 18.16
CA SER A 265 -14.28 9.91 18.42
C SER A 265 -14.82 9.21 17.17
N ASP A 266 -15.09 9.95 16.11
CA ASP A 266 -15.59 9.47 14.82
C ASP A 266 -14.50 9.39 13.74
N ALA A 267 -13.23 9.60 14.10
CA ALA A 267 -12.11 9.40 13.19
C ALA A 267 -11.92 7.90 12.89
N ASP A 268 -11.77 7.57 11.60
CA ASP A 268 -11.54 6.20 11.12
C ASP A 268 -10.04 5.93 11.01
N ILE A 269 -9.52 5.05 11.88
CA ILE A 269 -8.11 4.68 11.93
C ILE A 269 -7.96 3.22 11.53
N SER A 270 -7.15 2.97 10.51
CA SER A 270 -6.86 1.62 10.02
C SER A 270 -5.37 1.39 9.78
N GLY A 271 -4.94 0.13 9.69
CA GLY A 271 -3.51 -0.19 9.63
C GLY A 271 -2.79 0.27 10.91
N PHE A 272 -1.69 1.01 10.77
CA PHE A 272 -0.99 1.60 11.92
C PHE A 272 -1.17 3.12 12.00
N LEU A 273 -1.11 3.66 13.21
CA LEU A 273 -1.06 5.09 13.47
C LEU A 273 0.00 5.37 14.55
N CYS A 274 1.03 6.13 14.21
CA CYS A 274 1.98 6.65 15.19
C CYS A 274 1.80 8.16 15.27
N THR A 275 1.63 8.72 16.46
CA THR A 275 1.51 10.18 16.65
C THR A 275 2.54 10.67 17.63
N GLY A 276 3.22 11.76 17.30
CA GLY A 276 4.07 12.51 18.21
C GLY A 276 3.23 13.26 19.25
N ARG A 277 3.86 14.21 19.94
CA ARG A 277 3.20 15.02 20.98
C ARG A 277 2.26 16.06 20.36
N ASN A 278 1.21 16.42 21.12
CA ASN A 278 0.26 17.50 20.79
C ASN A 278 -0.41 17.37 19.41
N CYS A 279 -0.54 16.15 18.88
CA CYS A 279 -1.19 15.94 17.59
C CYS A 279 -2.71 16.15 17.71
N VAL A 280 -3.35 16.61 16.64
CA VAL A 280 -4.82 16.76 16.58
C VAL A 280 -5.37 16.10 15.33
N ILE A 281 -6.32 15.18 15.51
CA ILE A 281 -7.07 14.53 14.43
C ILE A 281 -8.54 14.95 14.52
N GLY A 282 -9.01 15.69 13.51
CA GLY A 282 -10.37 16.25 13.47
C GLY A 282 -11.47 15.23 13.17
N GLU A 283 -12.71 15.68 13.36
CA GLU A 283 -13.94 14.86 13.18
C GLU A 283 -14.05 14.27 11.78
N GLY A 284 -14.45 13.01 11.70
CA GLY A 284 -14.65 12.27 10.44
C GLY A 284 -13.39 12.09 9.59
N ALA A 285 -12.19 12.40 10.10
CA ALA A 285 -10.94 12.15 9.40
C ALA A 285 -10.69 10.65 9.24
N THR A 286 -10.07 10.24 8.13
CA THR A 286 -9.68 8.86 7.86
C THR A 286 -8.17 8.77 7.70
N LEU A 287 -7.54 7.96 8.55
CA LEU A 287 -6.10 7.72 8.51
C LEU A 287 -5.82 6.23 8.35
N CYS A 288 -4.95 5.89 7.42
CA CYS A 288 -4.47 4.53 7.28
C CYS A 288 -2.96 4.49 7.07
N LYS A 289 -2.24 3.79 7.94
CA LYS A 289 -0.77 3.75 7.93
C LYS A 289 -0.22 5.18 7.90
N CYS A 290 -0.21 5.84 9.05
CA CYS A 290 0.22 7.24 9.14
C CYS A 290 1.20 7.43 10.29
N VAL A 291 2.17 8.33 10.08
CA VAL A 291 3.06 8.83 11.13
C VAL A 291 2.86 10.33 11.25
N LEU A 292 2.34 10.79 12.37
CA LEU A 292 2.22 12.21 12.70
C LEU A 292 3.41 12.56 13.59
N LEU A 293 4.20 13.56 13.19
CA LEU A 293 5.26 14.12 14.02
C LEU A 293 4.67 15.09 15.06
N ASP A 294 5.49 15.51 16.01
CA ASP A 294 5.10 16.50 17.04
C ASP A 294 4.37 17.70 16.41
N ASP A 295 3.27 18.11 17.04
CA ASP A 295 2.39 19.22 16.67
C ASP A 295 1.66 19.10 15.31
N ALA A 296 1.63 17.90 14.71
CA ALA A 296 0.90 17.66 13.46
C ALA A 296 -0.63 17.77 13.66
N ARG A 297 -1.31 18.31 12.63
CA ARG A 297 -2.77 18.49 12.64
C ARG A 297 -3.39 17.92 11.38
N VAL A 298 -4.46 17.16 11.54
CA VAL A 298 -5.28 16.61 10.47
C VAL A 298 -6.67 17.24 10.56
N ALA A 299 -7.11 17.89 9.48
CA ALA A 299 -8.36 18.63 9.48
C ALA A 299 -9.57 17.68 9.51
N PRO A 300 -10.75 18.15 9.96
CA PRO A 300 -11.98 17.36 9.88
C PRO A 300 -12.26 16.87 8.45
N GLY A 301 -12.61 15.60 8.31
CA GLY A 301 -12.92 14.95 7.03
C GLY A 301 -11.73 14.65 6.12
N ASP A 302 -10.49 14.96 6.53
CA ASP A 302 -9.30 14.66 5.72
C ASP A 302 -9.09 13.16 5.56
N PHE A 303 -8.62 12.75 4.38
CA PHE A 303 -8.16 11.38 4.10
C PHE A 303 -6.64 11.36 3.96
N ARG A 304 -5.97 10.54 4.77
CA ARG A 304 -4.51 10.36 4.80
C ARG A 304 -4.16 8.89 4.71
N TYR A 305 -3.25 8.55 3.80
CA TYR A 305 -2.89 7.17 3.54
C TYR A 305 -1.41 7.06 3.18
N ASN A 306 -0.65 6.23 3.90
CA ASN A 306 0.79 6.06 3.70
C ASN A 306 1.60 7.37 3.77
N GLU A 307 1.22 8.26 4.70
CA GLU A 307 1.78 9.60 4.82
C GLU A 307 2.52 9.81 6.15
N VAL A 308 3.58 10.62 6.09
CA VAL A 308 4.20 11.24 7.25
C VAL A 308 3.78 12.71 7.29
N ILE A 309 3.18 13.12 8.39
CA ILE A 309 2.55 14.42 8.56
C ILE A 309 3.33 15.18 9.64
N GLY A 310 3.89 16.33 9.29
CA GLY A 310 4.46 17.28 10.24
C GLY A 310 3.59 18.52 10.40
N PRO A 311 4.00 19.49 11.23
CA PRO A 311 3.24 20.73 11.46
C PRO A 311 2.95 21.55 10.20
N SER A 312 3.87 21.51 9.23
CA SER A 312 3.83 22.33 8.02
C SER A 312 3.97 21.52 6.72
N PHE A 313 3.91 20.19 6.78
CA PHE A 313 4.04 19.34 5.61
C PHE A 313 3.26 18.04 5.74
N SER A 314 2.89 17.45 4.60
CA SER A 314 2.61 16.02 4.50
C SER A 314 3.43 15.42 3.36
N ARG A 315 3.95 14.21 3.54
CA ARG A 315 4.62 13.45 2.50
C ARG A 315 4.19 12.01 2.46
N HIS A 316 3.75 11.60 1.28
CA HIS A 316 3.52 10.21 0.95
C HIS A 316 4.84 9.42 0.90
N ARG A 317 4.85 8.19 1.42
CA ARG A 317 6.04 7.32 1.49
C ARG A 317 6.71 7.07 0.13
N GLU A 318 5.93 7.14 -0.95
CA GLU A 318 6.38 6.89 -2.34
C GLU A 318 6.80 8.16 -3.08
N CYS A 319 6.71 9.34 -2.47
CA CYS A 319 7.00 10.60 -3.17
C CYS A 319 8.37 10.59 -3.88
N GLN A 320 9.40 9.98 -3.29
CA GLN A 320 10.73 9.89 -3.89
C GLN A 320 10.79 8.91 -5.08
N SER A 321 10.10 7.77 -5.02
CA SER A 321 10.04 6.83 -6.16
C SER A 321 9.15 7.33 -7.29
N LEU A 322 8.26 8.29 -7.02
CA LEU A 322 7.52 8.99 -8.06
C LEU A 322 8.40 10.01 -8.79
N LYS A 323 9.34 10.68 -8.11
CA LYS A 323 10.28 11.63 -8.74
C LYS A 323 11.21 11.02 -9.79
N SER A 324 11.45 9.71 -9.74
CA SER A 324 12.27 9.04 -10.74
C SER A 324 11.53 8.76 -12.05
N LEU A 325 10.21 9.02 -12.11
CA LEU A 325 9.40 8.73 -13.28
C LEU A 325 9.55 9.82 -14.34
N GLN A 326 9.95 9.43 -15.55
CA GLN A 326 10.04 10.31 -16.71
C GLN A 326 8.66 10.85 -17.10
N LEU A 327 7.62 10.03 -16.97
CA LEU A 327 6.22 10.41 -17.29
C LEU A 327 5.74 11.70 -16.60
N ILE A 328 6.27 12.01 -15.41
CA ILE A 328 5.89 13.18 -14.60
C ILE A 328 7.08 14.08 -14.27
N SER A 329 8.16 13.99 -15.04
CA SER A 329 9.39 14.78 -14.83
C SER A 329 9.15 16.29 -14.89
N ASP A 330 8.14 16.75 -15.64
CA ASP A 330 7.73 18.15 -15.74
C ASP A 330 6.91 18.65 -14.52
N ILE A 331 6.53 17.77 -13.59
CA ILE A 331 5.77 18.14 -12.39
C ILE A 331 6.74 18.39 -11.24
N ASP A 332 6.69 19.60 -10.68
CA ASP A 332 7.42 19.93 -9.46
C ASP A 332 6.82 19.22 -8.23
N LEU A 333 7.27 17.98 -8.00
CA LEU A 333 6.85 17.16 -6.86
C LEU A 333 7.37 17.68 -5.51
N ASP A 334 8.36 18.57 -5.51
CA ASP A 334 8.82 19.21 -4.27
C ASP A 334 7.78 20.18 -3.72
N ASN A 335 7.01 20.84 -4.60
CA ASN A 335 5.93 21.72 -4.19
C ASN A 335 4.53 21.10 -4.33
N ALA A 336 4.41 19.91 -4.93
CA ALA A 336 3.15 19.19 -5.02
C ALA A 336 2.77 18.45 -3.73
N VAL A 337 1.47 18.37 -3.48
CA VAL A 337 0.88 17.45 -2.50
C VAL A 337 0.56 16.14 -3.21
N VAL A 338 1.15 15.05 -2.72
CA VAL A 338 0.89 13.69 -3.21
C VAL A 338 0.11 12.93 -2.16
N SER A 339 -1.04 12.38 -2.54
CA SER A 339 -1.90 11.57 -1.66
C SER A 339 -2.43 10.34 -2.39
N SER A 340 -2.56 9.21 -1.72
CA SER A 340 -3.26 8.06 -2.31
C SER A 340 -4.77 8.30 -2.37
N LEU A 341 -5.43 7.85 -3.43
CA LEU A 341 -6.87 8.07 -3.62
C LEU A 341 -7.75 7.03 -2.93
N VAL A 342 -7.44 5.74 -3.12
CA VAL A 342 -8.25 4.63 -2.61
C VAL A 342 -7.38 3.39 -2.51
N GLU A 343 -7.63 2.52 -1.52
CA GLU A 343 -7.18 1.13 -1.55
C GLU A 343 -8.37 0.23 -1.98
N GLN A 344 -8.37 -0.26 -3.22
CA GLN A 344 -9.34 -1.26 -3.67
C GLN A 344 -8.64 -2.37 -4.45
N GLY A 345 -8.64 -3.57 -3.86
CA GLY A 345 -8.52 -4.91 -4.46
C GLY A 345 -7.39 -5.27 -5.45
N SER A 346 -6.72 -4.31 -6.05
CA SER A 346 -5.82 -4.43 -7.19
C SER A 346 -4.39 -4.09 -6.78
N ASP A 347 -3.41 -4.67 -7.50
CA ASP A 347 -1.99 -4.34 -7.36
C ASP A 347 -1.62 -2.95 -7.92
N ARG A 348 -2.61 -2.15 -8.34
CA ARG A 348 -2.45 -0.78 -8.86
C ARG A 348 -2.50 0.26 -7.76
N GLY A 349 -1.52 1.15 -7.73
CA GLY A 349 -1.52 2.34 -6.87
C GLY A 349 -2.06 3.57 -7.60
N PHE A 350 -2.97 4.32 -6.97
CA PHE A 350 -3.51 5.57 -7.51
C PHE A 350 -3.11 6.76 -6.63
N PHE A 351 -2.30 7.66 -7.19
CA PHE A 351 -1.77 8.83 -6.51
C PHE A 351 -2.35 10.10 -7.10
N ARG A 352 -3.07 10.88 -6.31
CA ARG A 352 -3.39 12.25 -6.66
C ARG A 352 -2.15 13.10 -6.46
N ILE A 353 -1.79 13.87 -7.49
CA ILE A 353 -0.72 14.86 -7.47
C ILE A 353 -1.40 16.22 -7.64
N LYS A 354 -1.33 17.06 -6.61
CA LYS A 354 -1.92 18.40 -6.61
C LYS A 354 -0.82 19.46 -6.53
N THR A 355 -0.76 20.33 -7.54
CA THR A 355 0.08 21.52 -7.57
C THR A 355 -0.78 22.77 -7.28
N SER A 356 -0.18 23.97 -7.29
CA SER A 356 -0.91 25.24 -7.21
C SER A 356 -2.00 25.36 -8.29
N ASP A 357 -1.72 24.88 -9.49
CA ASP A 357 -2.52 25.18 -10.69
C ASP A 357 -3.22 23.95 -11.28
N SER A 358 -2.96 22.75 -10.77
CA SER A 358 -3.53 21.53 -11.35
C SER A 358 -3.70 20.40 -10.35
N SER A 359 -4.61 19.48 -10.65
CA SER A 359 -4.68 18.19 -9.97
C SER A 359 -4.82 17.08 -11.00
N LYS A 360 -3.99 16.04 -10.85
CA LYS A 360 -3.94 14.89 -11.75
C LYS A 360 -3.84 13.61 -10.94
N VAL A 361 -4.21 12.49 -11.54
CA VAL A 361 -4.09 11.17 -10.95
C VAL A 361 -3.04 10.38 -11.72
N LEU A 362 -2.05 9.88 -10.99
CA LEU A 362 -1.08 8.93 -11.49
C LEU A 362 -1.50 7.52 -11.03
N MET A 363 -1.82 6.65 -11.98
CA MET A 363 -1.91 5.22 -11.73
C MET A 363 -0.54 4.59 -11.96
N ARG A 364 -0.07 3.78 -11.02
CA ARG A 364 1.08 2.88 -11.19
C ARG A 364 0.62 1.44 -11.10
N SER A 365 1.19 0.61 -11.95
CA SER A 365 0.97 -0.83 -11.94
C SER A 365 2.28 -1.59 -11.91
N SER A 366 2.19 -2.91 -11.86
CA SER A 366 3.32 -3.81 -11.99
C SER A 366 3.44 -4.35 -13.41
N GLN A 367 4.61 -4.87 -13.75
CA GLN A 367 4.84 -5.55 -15.03
C GLN A 367 3.99 -6.81 -15.24
N MET A 368 3.36 -7.32 -14.18
CA MET A 368 2.49 -8.50 -14.20
C MET A 368 1.02 -8.12 -14.50
N ASP A 369 0.70 -6.84 -14.67
CA ASP A 369 -0.67 -6.39 -14.93
C ASP A 369 -1.09 -6.59 -16.39
N GLU A 370 -1.77 -7.72 -16.64
CA GLU A 370 -2.30 -8.12 -17.95
C GLU A 370 -3.38 -7.17 -18.51
N ASP A 371 -3.91 -6.28 -17.68
CA ASP A 371 -4.96 -5.33 -18.04
C ASP A 371 -4.39 -3.90 -18.25
N PHE A 372 -3.07 -3.67 -18.10
CA PHE A 372 -2.47 -2.33 -18.25
C PHE A 372 -2.70 -1.71 -19.64
N ASP A 373 -2.34 -2.43 -20.70
CA ASP A 373 -2.58 -1.95 -22.08
C ASP A 373 -4.08 -1.80 -22.39
N ARG A 374 -4.90 -2.67 -21.79
CA ARG A 374 -6.36 -2.60 -21.95
C ARG A 374 -6.95 -1.37 -21.27
N TYR A 375 -6.43 -0.98 -20.11
CA TYR A 375 -6.80 0.27 -19.45
C TYR A 375 -6.58 1.47 -20.38
N ILE A 376 -5.42 1.53 -21.04
CA ILE A 376 -5.08 2.58 -21.99
C ILE A 376 -6.03 2.55 -23.19
N SER A 377 -6.13 1.42 -23.89
CA SER A 377 -6.92 1.29 -25.11
C SER A 377 -8.42 1.59 -24.88
N ILE A 378 -9.00 1.08 -23.78
CA ILE A 378 -10.39 1.37 -23.42
C ILE A 378 -10.53 2.83 -23.01
N GLY A 379 -9.62 3.37 -22.19
CA GLY A 379 -9.69 4.77 -21.76
C GLY A 379 -9.64 5.77 -22.91
N GLU A 380 -8.75 5.57 -23.88
CA GLU A 380 -8.65 6.39 -25.09
C GLU A 380 -9.90 6.25 -25.97
N PHE A 381 -10.44 5.03 -26.11
CA PHE A 381 -11.70 4.79 -26.83
C PHE A 381 -12.88 5.54 -26.19
N LEU A 382 -13.03 5.44 -24.87
CA LEU A 382 -14.12 6.08 -24.14
C LEU A 382 -14.01 7.61 -24.22
N HIS A 383 -12.81 8.17 -24.05
CA HIS A 383 -12.61 9.60 -24.19
C HIS A 383 -12.90 10.08 -25.62
N GLY A 384 -12.39 9.37 -26.64
CA GLY A 384 -12.61 9.70 -28.05
C GLY A 384 -14.06 9.57 -28.53
N THR A 385 -14.92 8.89 -27.76
CA THR A 385 -16.37 8.77 -28.01
C THR A 385 -17.20 9.73 -27.14
N GLY A 386 -16.54 10.58 -26.35
CA GLY A 386 -17.18 11.54 -25.46
C GLY A 386 -17.89 10.89 -24.26
N LEU A 387 -17.48 9.68 -23.87
CA LEU A 387 -18.03 8.94 -22.74
C LEU A 387 -17.43 9.40 -21.40
N GLN A 388 -18.12 9.09 -20.31
CA GLN A 388 -17.98 9.74 -19.01
C GLN A 388 -16.75 9.30 -18.18
N THR A 389 -15.66 8.86 -18.78
CA THR A 389 -14.46 8.38 -18.05
C THR A 389 -13.38 9.45 -17.91
N PRO A 390 -12.41 9.31 -16.98
CA PRO A 390 -11.27 10.19 -16.90
C PRO A 390 -10.51 10.27 -18.22
N ARG A 391 -10.09 11.47 -18.60
CA ARG A 391 -9.15 11.65 -19.71
C ARG A 391 -7.77 11.13 -19.33
N ILE A 392 -7.19 10.25 -20.14
CA ILE A 392 -5.77 9.91 -20.08
C ILE A 392 -4.97 11.03 -20.76
N PHE A 393 -4.00 11.61 -20.05
CA PHE A 393 -3.12 12.65 -20.58
C PHE A 393 -1.88 12.04 -21.24
N SER A 394 -1.27 11.06 -20.58
CA SER A 394 -0.06 10.38 -21.03
C SER A 394 0.12 9.06 -20.29
N TYR A 395 0.95 8.16 -20.82
CA TYR A 395 1.30 6.89 -20.18
C TYR A 395 2.71 6.43 -20.59
N SER A 396 3.29 5.53 -19.81
CA SER A 396 4.59 4.91 -20.06
C SER A 396 4.50 3.41 -19.82
N ARG A 397 4.69 2.62 -20.89
CA ARG A 397 4.71 1.15 -20.81
C ARG A 397 5.97 0.62 -20.13
N GLN A 398 7.08 1.35 -20.25
CA GLN A 398 8.32 1.00 -19.57
C GLN A 398 8.21 1.18 -18.05
N GLU A 399 7.48 2.22 -17.62
CA GLU A 399 7.32 2.56 -16.21
C GLU A 399 6.02 2.01 -15.60
N TYR A 400 5.19 1.34 -16.39
CA TYR A 400 3.84 0.87 -16.04
C TYR A 400 3.02 1.94 -15.32
N ALA A 401 2.97 3.14 -15.92
CA ALA A 401 2.35 4.32 -15.33
C ALA A 401 1.40 5.03 -16.31
N ILE A 402 0.29 5.57 -15.79
CA ILE A 402 -0.70 6.36 -16.54
C ILE A 402 -1.00 7.64 -15.77
N LEU A 403 -0.93 8.78 -16.44
CA LEU A 403 -1.32 10.08 -15.90
C LEU A 403 -2.67 10.49 -16.50
N MET A 404 -3.65 10.80 -15.64
CA MET A 404 -5.02 11.06 -16.04
C MET A 404 -5.68 12.17 -15.22
N GLU A 405 -6.87 12.57 -15.67
CA GLU A 405 -7.75 13.55 -15.05
C GLU A 405 -8.11 13.16 -13.61
N ASP A 406 -8.08 14.14 -12.71
CA ASP A 406 -8.56 13.99 -11.34
C ASP A 406 -10.03 14.35 -11.24
N LEU A 407 -10.86 13.33 -11.02
CA LEU A 407 -12.31 13.47 -10.86
C LEU A 407 -12.73 13.93 -9.45
N GLY A 408 -11.78 14.19 -8.55
CA GLY A 408 -12.05 14.63 -7.19
C GLY A 408 -12.47 13.48 -6.26
N ASN A 409 -13.19 13.80 -5.19
CA ASN A 409 -13.52 12.86 -4.09
C ASN A 409 -15.01 12.55 -3.96
N SER A 410 -15.85 13.11 -4.83
CA SER A 410 -17.32 13.02 -4.70
C SER A 410 -17.85 11.68 -5.25
N ILE A 411 -17.44 10.59 -4.60
CA ILE A 411 -17.93 9.23 -4.87
C ILE A 411 -19.41 9.16 -4.47
N ILE A 412 -20.27 8.63 -5.35
CA ILE A 412 -21.72 8.59 -5.14
C ILE A 412 -22.09 7.83 -3.87
N TYR A 413 -21.42 6.71 -3.58
CA TYR A 413 -21.61 5.97 -2.34
C TYR A 413 -21.56 6.87 -1.10
N LYS A 414 -20.49 7.69 -0.96
CA LYS A 414 -20.32 8.60 0.19
C LYS A 414 -21.38 9.71 0.22
N LYS A 415 -21.85 10.16 -0.95
CA LYS A 415 -22.81 11.25 -1.06
C LYS A 415 -24.25 10.82 -0.71
N ILE A 416 -24.59 9.56 -0.97
CA ILE A 416 -25.95 9.02 -0.88
C ILE A 416 -26.17 8.12 0.34
N SER A 417 -25.14 7.48 0.89
CA SER A 417 -25.30 6.58 2.04
C SER A 417 -26.03 7.27 3.20
N GLY A 418 -27.14 6.68 3.66
CA GLY A 418 -28.00 7.25 4.70
C GLY A 418 -29.00 8.33 4.22
N ARG A 419 -29.10 8.57 2.91
CA ARG A 419 -29.98 9.57 2.27
C ARG A 419 -30.85 8.98 1.17
N GLU A 420 -31.13 7.68 1.23
CA GLU A 420 -31.76 6.90 0.16
C GLU A 420 -33.20 7.30 -0.16
N ASN A 421 -33.91 7.94 0.77
CA ASN A 421 -35.31 8.36 0.62
C ASN A 421 -35.45 9.89 0.45
N THR A 422 -34.49 10.53 -0.23
CA THR A 422 -34.45 11.99 -0.39
C THR A 422 -34.58 12.39 -1.86
N ASP A 423 -35.00 13.64 -2.13
CA ASP A 423 -35.01 14.19 -3.50
C ASP A 423 -33.62 14.19 -4.13
N LEU A 424 -32.58 14.36 -3.30
CA LEU A 424 -31.19 14.26 -3.72
C LEU A 424 -30.85 12.87 -4.28
N PHE A 425 -31.37 11.80 -3.69
CA PHE A 425 -31.20 10.45 -4.23
C PHE A 425 -31.83 10.34 -5.62
N ASN A 426 -33.09 10.78 -5.75
CA ASN A 426 -33.84 10.67 -7.00
C ASN A 426 -33.15 11.44 -8.15
N ASP A 427 -32.68 12.67 -7.88
CA ASP A 427 -31.92 13.47 -8.86
C ASP A 427 -30.63 12.75 -9.29
N ILE A 428 -29.81 12.35 -8.31
CA ILE A 428 -28.49 11.77 -8.60
C ILE A 428 -28.63 10.42 -9.31
N TYR A 429 -29.49 9.53 -8.83
CA TYR A 429 -29.66 8.22 -9.47
C TYR A 429 -30.34 8.32 -10.84
N GLY A 430 -31.25 9.28 -11.04
CA GLY A 430 -31.79 9.59 -12.36
C GLY A 430 -30.69 10.00 -13.36
N ARG A 431 -29.77 10.88 -12.93
CA ARG A 431 -28.62 11.30 -13.75
C ARG A 431 -27.62 10.17 -14.01
N ILE A 432 -27.43 9.26 -13.05
CA ILE A 432 -26.58 8.07 -13.23
C ILE A 432 -27.18 7.13 -14.26
N VAL A 433 -28.48 6.87 -14.17
CA VAL A 433 -29.21 6.01 -15.10
C VAL A 433 -29.18 6.58 -16.53
N ASP A 434 -29.42 7.87 -16.68
CA ASP A 434 -29.31 8.57 -17.96
C ASP A 434 -27.89 8.46 -18.55
N ALA A 435 -26.85 8.69 -17.73
CA ALA A 435 -25.47 8.54 -18.14
C ALA A 435 -25.10 7.10 -18.51
N LEU A 436 -25.61 6.09 -17.80
CA LEU A 436 -25.40 4.67 -18.13
C LEU A 436 -26.03 4.31 -19.46
N ALA A 437 -27.28 4.72 -19.70
CA ALA A 437 -27.97 4.49 -20.96
C ALA A 437 -27.20 5.09 -22.14
N LEU A 438 -26.70 6.33 -21.98
CA LEU A 438 -25.86 6.98 -22.98
C LEU A 438 -24.53 6.25 -23.19
N PHE A 439 -23.90 5.79 -22.11
CA PHE A 439 -22.63 5.06 -22.14
C PHE A 439 -22.74 3.76 -22.93
N GLN A 440 -23.75 2.96 -22.62
CA GLN A 440 -23.92 1.65 -23.24
C GLN A 440 -24.36 1.76 -24.70
N THR A 441 -25.25 2.69 -25.03
CA THR A 441 -25.70 2.92 -26.43
C THR A 441 -24.56 3.40 -27.30
N ARG A 442 -23.94 4.54 -26.97
CA ARG A 442 -22.84 5.11 -27.76
C ARG A 442 -21.63 4.19 -27.81
N GLY A 443 -21.28 3.56 -26.68
CA GLY A 443 -20.20 2.57 -26.63
C GLY A 443 -20.47 1.42 -27.61
N THR A 444 -21.68 0.86 -27.60
CA THR A 444 -22.05 -0.24 -28.50
C THR A 444 -21.99 0.18 -29.97
N LEU A 445 -22.58 1.32 -30.32
CA LEU A 445 -22.58 1.82 -31.69
C LEU A 445 -21.16 2.11 -32.18
N ALA A 446 -20.32 2.70 -31.33
CA ALA A 446 -18.93 2.97 -31.68
C ALA A 446 -18.11 1.69 -31.90
N VAL A 447 -18.32 0.63 -31.09
CA VAL A 447 -17.70 -0.68 -31.31
C VAL A 447 -18.18 -1.33 -32.60
N LYS A 448 -19.49 -1.27 -32.89
CA LYS A 448 -20.05 -1.79 -34.14
C LYS A 448 -19.48 -1.07 -35.36
N ALA A 449 -19.34 0.26 -35.29
CA ALA A 449 -18.86 1.08 -36.41
C ALA A 449 -17.36 0.86 -36.71
N ARG A 450 -16.53 0.66 -35.68
CA ARG A 450 -15.08 0.49 -35.83
C ARG A 450 -14.64 -0.96 -36.06
N GLY A 451 -15.52 -1.94 -35.80
CA GLY A 451 -15.11 -3.31 -35.58
C GLY A 451 -14.51 -3.48 -34.17
N ASN A 452 -14.43 -4.73 -33.68
CA ASN A 452 -13.88 -5.02 -32.36
C ASN A 452 -12.33 -5.06 -32.34
N ASP A 453 -11.69 -4.16 -33.08
CA ASP A 453 -10.23 -4.05 -33.18
C ASP A 453 -9.58 -3.61 -31.85
N LEU A 454 -10.39 -3.09 -30.93
CA LEU A 454 -10.02 -2.75 -29.55
C LEU A 454 -9.82 -4.00 -28.66
N GLY A 455 -10.16 -5.19 -29.14
CA GLY A 455 -10.05 -6.42 -28.35
C GLY A 455 -10.97 -6.43 -27.13
N ILE A 456 -12.13 -5.77 -27.22
CA ILE A 456 -13.12 -5.76 -26.12
C ILE A 456 -13.60 -7.20 -25.94
N ARG A 457 -13.39 -7.72 -24.73
CA ARG A 457 -13.73 -9.11 -24.41
C ARG A 457 -15.25 -9.29 -24.43
N ILE A 458 -15.68 -10.48 -24.80
CA ILE A 458 -17.08 -10.88 -24.65
C ILE A 458 -17.29 -11.38 -23.22
N PHE A 459 -18.43 -11.04 -22.64
CA PHE A 459 -18.92 -11.67 -21.42
C PHE A 459 -19.54 -13.02 -21.80
N SER A 460 -18.68 -14.03 -21.88
CA SER A 460 -19.03 -15.36 -22.40
C SER A 460 -19.89 -16.14 -21.42
N TYR A 461 -20.54 -17.19 -21.94
CA TYR A 461 -21.18 -18.23 -21.14
C TYR A 461 -20.23 -18.78 -20.05
N ASP A 462 -18.99 -19.12 -20.43
CA ASP A 462 -18.00 -19.65 -19.47
C ASP A 462 -17.69 -18.66 -18.35
N TYR A 463 -17.69 -17.36 -18.65
CA TYR A 463 -17.49 -16.32 -17.65
C TYR A 463 -18.66 -16.22 -16.68
N LEU A 464 -19.90 -16.29 -17.18
CA LEU A 464 -21.11 -16.35 -16.37
C LEU A 464 -21.11 -17.59 -15.46
N ARG A 465 -20.68 -18.74 -16.00
CA ARG A 465 -20.53 -19.96 -15.20
C ARG A 465 -19.44 -19.83 -14.15
N TRP A 466 -18.29 -19.26 -14.50
CA TRP A 466 -17.24 -18.96 -13.53
C TRP A 466 -17.76 -18.12 -12.36
N GLU A 467 -18.59 -17.08 -12.60
CA GLU A 467 -19.17 -16.27 -11.53
C GLU A 467 -20.08 -17.08 -10.59
N THR A 468 -20.94 -17.95 -11.12
CA THR A 468 -21.80 -18.82 -10.31
C THR A 468 -21.02 -19.89 -9.54
N SER A 469 -19.97 -20.47 -10.14
CA SER A 469 -19.05 -21.38 -9.44
C SER A 469 -18.25 -20.65 -8.37
N TYR A 470 -17.87 -19.39 -8.60
CA TYR A 470 -17.18 -18.55 -7.64
C TYR A 470 -18.09 -18.20 -6.44
N PHE A 471 -19.37 -17.94 -6.68
CA PHE A 471 -20.41 -17.82 -5.65
C PHE A 471 -20.55 -19.12 -4.84
N MET A 472 -20.75 -20.25 -5.50
CA MET A 472 -20.91 -21.54 -4.85
C MET A 472 -19.73 -21.84 -3.93
N LYS A 473 -18.51 -21.74 -4.46
CA LYS A 473 -17.29 -22.06 -3.72
C LYS A 473 -17.05 -21.11 -2.54
N ASN A 474 -17.13 -19.79 -2.77
CA ASN A 474 -16.71 -18.84 -1.74
C ASN A 474 -17.82 -18.51 -0.75
N PHE A 475 -19.06 -18.40 -1.21
CA PHE A 475 -20.18 -18.07 -0.36
C PHE A 475 -20.85 -19.32 0.21
N LEU A 476 -21.40 -20.20 -0.63
CA LEU A 476 -22.18 -21.34 -0.10
C LEU A 476 -21.31 -22.35 0.64
N GLU A 477 -20.16 -22.74 0.08
CA GLU A 477 -19.26 -23.72 0.71
C GLU A 477 -18.41 -23.08 1.80
N ASN A 478 -17.49 -22.17 1.44
CA ASN A 478 -16.53 -21.64 2.41
C ASN A 478 -17.17 -20.75 3.48
N PHE A 479 -18.15 -19.92 3.12
CA PHE A 479 -18.78 -18.99 4.06
C PHE A 479 -19.99 -19.60 4.77
N CYS A 480 -20.89 -20.31 4.10
CA CYS A 480 -22.07 -20.90 4.72
C CYS A 480 -21.87 -22.35 5.20
N GLY A 481 -20.78 -23.03 4.83
CA GLY A 481 -20.46 -24.38 5.31
C GLY A 481 -21.24 -25.50 4.64
N LEU A 482 -21.81 -25.27 3.45
CA LEU A 482 -22.48 -26.30 2.66
C LEU A 482 -21.46 -27.18 1.91
N SER A 483 -21.87 -28.39 1.51
CA SER A 483 -21.01 -29.35 0.81
C SER A 483 -21.75 -30.06 -0.32
N ALA A 484 -21.00 -30.58 -1.31
CA ALA A 484 -21.51 -31.38 -2.45
C ALA A 484 -22.47 -30.63 -3.40
N LEU A 485 -22.24 -29.33 -3.63
CA LEU A 485 -23.19 -28.46 -4.34
C LEU A 485 -23.12 -28.54 -5.88
N GLU A 486 -21.99 -28.94 -6.48
CA GLU A 486 -21.85 -28.93 -7.95
C GLU A 486 -22.88 -29.85 -8.63
N SER A 487 -23.08 -31.07 -8.10
CA SER A 487 -24.11 -31.99 -8.59
C SER A 487 -25.54 -31.50 -8.31
N GLU A 488 -25.70 -30.53 -7.41
CA GLU A 488 -27.00 -29.98 -7.05
C GLU A 488 -27.38 -28.78 -7.91
N LEU A 489 -26.44 -27.87 -8.16
CA LEU A 489 -26.69 -26.55 -8.76
C LEU A 489 -26.23 -26.42 -10.22
N GLY A 490 -25.38 -27.32 -10.73
CA GLY A 490 -24.76 -27.19 -12.06
C GLY A 490 -25.75 -26.87 -13.18
N ASN A 491 -26.81 -27.68 -13.31
CA ASN A 491 -27.84 -27.49 -14.35
C ASN A 491 -28.62 -26.18 -14.19
N GLU A 492 -28.95 -25.76 -12.95
CA GLU A 492 -29.64 -24.48 -12.71
C GLU A 492 -28.75 -23.29 -13.08
N PHE A 493 -27.44 -23.38 -12.79
CA PHE A 493 -26.47 -22.38 -13.21
C PHE A 493 -26.24 -22.36 -14.72
N ASP A 494 -26.24 -23.51 -15.40
CA ASP A 494 -26.15 -23.59 -16.86
C ASP A 494 -27.34 -22.91 -17.54
N LEU A 495 -28.56 -23.19 -17.06
CA LEU A 495 -29.79 -22.57 -17.56
C LEU A 495 -29.79 -21.05 -17.34
N LEU A 496 -29.42 -20.59 -16.14
CA LEU A 496 -29.32 -19.15 -15.86
C LEU A 496 -28.25 -18.48 -16.72
N ALA A 497 -27.06 -19.07 -16.82
CA ALA A 497 -25.98 -18.54 -17.66
C ALA A 497 -26.38 -18.47 -19.13
N GLY A 498 -27.07 -19.49 -19.64
CA GLY A 498 -27.62 -19.50 -21.00
C GLY A 498 -28.62 -18.37 -21.23
N GLU A 499 -29.54 -18.15 -20.30
CA GLU A 499 -30.54 -17.08 -20.38
C GLU A 499 -29.91 -15.69 -20.29
N VAL A 500 -28.95 -15.46 -19.39
CA VAL A 500 -28.23 -14.18 -19.31
C VAL A 500 -27.36 -13.97 -20.55
N PHE A 501 -26.76 -15.03 -21.08
CA PHE A 501 -25.97 -15.00 -22.30
C PHE A 501 -26.82 -14.81 -23.57
N SER A 502 -28.12 -15.09 -23.56
CA SER A 502 -28.99 -14.88 -24.73
C SER A 502 -29.33 -13.40 -24.96
N GLN A 503 -29.21 -12.56 -23.93
CA GLN A 503 -29.53 -11.13 -24.00
C GLN A 503 -28.70 -10.40 -25.07
N PRO A 504 -29.22 -9.29 -25.65
CA PRO A 504 -28.44 -8.45 -26.56
C PRO A 504 -27.10 -8.04 -25.95
N LYS A 505 -26.04 -8.10 -26.78
CA LYS A 505 -24.67 -7.78 -26.38
C LYS A 505 -24.43 -6.29 -26.59
N ILE A 506 -24.26 -5.57 -25.50
CA ILE A 506 -23.94 -4.14 -25.47
C ILE A 506 -22.60 -3.91 -24.78
N PHE A 507 -22.03 -2.73 -24.99
CA PHE A 507 -20.83 -2.27 -24.30
C PHE A 507 -21.14 -2.03 -22.81
N MET A 508 -20.71 -2.96 -21.96
CA MET A 508 -20.95 -2.97 -20.52
C MET A 508 -19.71 -2.47 -19.75
N HIS A 509 -19.93 -1.75 -18.65
CA HIS A 509 -18.90 -1.39 -17.68
C HIS A 509 -18.50 -2.57 -16.79
N ARG A 510 -19.43 -3.51 -16.55
CA ARG A 510 -19.33 -4.70 -15.68
C ARG A 510 -19.37 -4.38 -14.19
N ASP A 511 -18.41 -3.61 -13.69
CA ASP A 511 -18.27 -3.30 -12.26
C ASP A 511 -19.00 -1.99 -11.89
N PHE A 512 -20.26 -1.86 -12.35
CA PHE A 512 -21.04 -0.63 -12.26
C PHE A 512 -21.78 -0.48 -10.92
N GLN A 513 -21.07 -0.01 -9.89
CA GLN A 513 -21.57 0.19 -8.53
C GLN A 513 -21.35 1.63 -8.06
N SER A 514 -22.06 2.08 -7.01
CA SER A 514 -21.98 3.45 -6.49
C SER A 514 -20.59 3.89 -6.01
N GLN A 515 -19.67 2.95 -5.76
CA GLN A 515 -18.27 3.23 -5.43
C GLN A 515 -17.39 3.55 -6.64
N ASN A 516 -17.80 3.11 -7.84
CA ASN A 516 -17.09 3.32 -9.11
C ASN A 516 -17.69 4.49 -9.92
N ILE A 517 -18.57 5.27 -9.30
CA ILE A 517 -19.24 6.41 -9.90
C ILE A 517 -18.92 7.66 -9.08
N LEU A 518 -18.51 8.72 -9.77
CA LEU A 518 -18.19 10.02 -9.18
C LEU A 518 -19.05 11.10 -9.79
N GLU A 519 -19.30 12.16 -9.03
CA GLU A 519 -19.77 13.43 -9.57
C GLU A 519 -18.60 14.41 -9.65
N HIS A 520 -18.35 14.94 -10.85
CA HIS A 520 -17.29 15.91 -11.09
C HIS A 520 -17.85 17.03 -11.96
N GLU A 521 -17.73 18.28 -11.48
CA GLU A 521 -18.24 19.47 -12.19
C GLU A 521 -19.71 19.33 -12.64
N GLY A 522 -20.56 18.76 -11.77
CA GLY A 522 -21.98 18.55 -12.07
C GLY A 522 -22.25 17.46 -13.13
N ARG A 523 -21.27 16.62 -13.45
CA ARG A 523 -21.43 15.47 -14.37
C ARG A 523 -21.16 14.16 -13.65
N ILE A 524 -21.91 13.12 -14.03
CA ILE A 524 -21.63 11.76 -13.61
C ILE A 524 -20.44 11.23 -14.40
N ARG A 525 -19.47 10.63 -13.71
CA ARG A 525 -18.22 10.10 -14.27
C ARG A 525 -17.97 8.68 -13.76
N PHE A 526 -17.42 7.82 -14.61
CA PHE A 526 -17.17 6.40 -14.32
C PHE A 526 -15.68 6.10 -14.23
N VAL A 527 -15.31 5.30 -13.23
CA VAL A 527 -13.94 4.78 -13.04
C VAL A 527 -13.99 3.26 -12.98
N ASP A 528 -12.84 2.59 -12.97
CA ASP A 528 -12.75 1.13 -12.92
C ASP A 528 -13.29 0.44 -14.19
N PHE A 529 -13.16 1.11 -15.34
CA PHE A 529 -13.71 0.68 -16.63
C PHE A 529 -12.88 -0.38 -17.37
N GLN A 530 -11.71 -0.78 -16.88
CA GLN A 530 -10.85 -1.76 -17.57
C GLN A 530 -11.49 -3.15 -17.69
N GLY A 531 -12.50 -3.42 -16.86
CA GLY A 531 -13.32 -4.63 -16.92
C GLY A 531 -14.38 -4.61 -18.02
N ALA A 532 -14.46 -3.54 -18.82
CA ALA A 532 -15.51 -3.36 -19.82
C ALA A 532 -15.49 -4.43 -20.91
N ARG A 533 -16.69 -4.84 -21.33
CA ARG A 533 -16.95 -6.00 -22.19
C ARG A 533 -18.12 -5.77 -23.12
N LEU A 534 -18.29 -6.64 -24.11
CA LEU A 534 -19.59 -6.81 -24.77
C LEU A 534 -20.38 -7.86 -24.01
N GLY A 535 -21.49 -7.48 -23.39
CA GLY A 535 -22.24 -8.36 -22.50
C GLY A 535 -23.72 -8.03 -22.36
N PRO A 536 -24.43 -8.73 -21.47
CA PRO A 536 -25.89 -8.69 -21.35
C PRO A 536 -26.42 -7.30 -21.03
N LEU A 537 -27.45 -6.86 -21.76
CA LEU A 537 -28.07 -5.54 -21.64
C LEU A 537 -28.39 -5.12 -20.21
N ALA A 538 -29.03 -6.01 -19.43
CA ALA A 538 -29.50 -5.63 -18.12
C ALA A 538 -28.41 -5.71 -17.02
N TYR A 539 -27.18 -6.12 -17.32
CA TYR A 539 -26.18 -6.43 -16.30
C TYR A 539 -25.76 -5.20 -15.47
N ASP A 540 -25.33 -4.11 -16.10
CA ASP A 540 -24.84 -2.93 -15.36
C ASP A 540 -25.94 -2.21 -14.58
N ILE A 541 -27.14 -2.07 -15.15
CA ILE A 541 -28.26 -1.43 -14.43
C ILE A 541 -28.63 -2.26 -13.20
N MET A 542 -28.56 -3.58 -13.28
CA MET A 542 -28.80 -4.44 -12.12
C MET A 542 -27.64 -4.44 -11.13
N SER A 543 -26.40 -4.21 -11.56
CA SER A 543 -25.27 -3.91 -10.66
C SER A 543 -25.51 -2.66 -9.83
N LEU A 544 -26.09 -1.60 -10.41
CA LEU A 544 -26.45 -0.38 -9.70
C LEU A 544 -27.65 -0.58 -8.76
N LEU A 545 -28.74 -1.18 -9.25
CA LEU A 545 -30.00 -1.31 -8.51
C LEU A 545 -29.96 -2.35 -7.39
N ARG A 546 -28.99 -3.27 -7.45
CA ARG A 546 -28.73 -4.28 -6.40
C ARG A 546 -27.40 -4.03 -5.71
N ASP A 547 -26.91 -2.79 -5.76
CA ASP A 547 -25.67 -2.43 -5.10
C ASP A 547 -25.78 -2.59 -3.58
N PRO A 548 -25.04 -3.53 -2.94
CA PRO A 548 -25.18 -3.81 -1.51
C PRO A 548 -24.77 -2.65 -0.60
N TYR A 549 -24.17 -1.60 -1.16
CA TYR A 549 -23.76 -0.39 -0.45
C TYR A 549 -24.92 0.58 -0.15
N ILE A 550 -25.98 0.56 -0.97
CA ILE A 550 -27.07 1.54 -0.90
C ILE A 550 -28.41 0.80 -0.86
N ASN A 551 -29.27 1.12 0.12
CA ASN A 551 -30.55 0.45 0.28
C ASN A 551 -31.65 1.09 -0.59
N ILE A 552 -31.77 0.64 -1.85
CA ILE A 552 -32.79 1.12 -2.78
C ILE A 552 -34.10 0.32 -2.59
N SER A 553 -35.22 1.03 -2.46
CA SER A 553 -36.56 0.41 -2.30
C SER A 553 -37.07 -0.17 -3.62
N ILE A 554 -38.00 -1.14 -3.55
CA ILE A 554 -38.58 -1.78 -4.76
C ILE A 554 -39.23 -0.75 -5.71
N PRO A 555 -40.05 0.22 -5.23
CA PRO A 555 -40.61 1.24 -6.11
C PRO A 555 -39.54 2.05 -6.85
N GLN A 556 -38.48 2.48 -6.13
CA GLN A 556 -37.36 3.22 -6.73
C GLN A 556 -36.61 2.39 -7.77
N LYS A 557 -36.35 1.10 -7.49
CA LYS A 557 -35.73 0.20 -8.48
C LYS A 557 -36.55 0.10 -9.76
N ASN A 558 -37.87 -0.05 -9.63
CA ASN A 558 -38.77 -0.16 -10.78
C ASN A 558 -38.82 1.15 -11.59
N GLU A 559 -38.84 2.30 -10.92
CA GLU A 559 -38.80 3.61 -11.56
C GLU A 559 -37.50 3.82 -12.34
N LEU A 560 -36.35 3.57 -11.70
CA LEU A 560 -35.03 3.71 -12.31
C LEU A 560 -34.80 2.72 -13.46
N LEU A 561 -35.30 1.48 -13.34
CA LEU A 561 -35.22 0.48 -14.41
C LEU A 561 -36.04 0.90 -15.65
N ASN A 562 -37.23 1.47 -15.43
CA ASN A 562 -38.07 1.99 -16.51
C ASN A 562 -37.46 3.23 -17.17
N LEU A 563 -36.90 4.13 -16.35
CA LEU A 563 -36.17 5.30 -16.83
C LEU A 563 -34.98 4.86 -17.70
N TYR A 564 -34.20 3.88 -17.23
CA TYR A 564 -33.05 3.34 -17.97
C TYR A 564 -33.47 2.87 -19.37
N PHE A 565 -34.49 2.02 -19.49
CA PHE A 565 -34.89 1.46 -20.79
C PHE A 565 -35.39 2.56 -21.74
N THR A 566 -36.13 3.55 -21.20
CA THR A 566 -36.60 4.70 -21.97
C THR A 566 -35.42 5.52 -22.51
N LYS A 567 -34.45 5.87 -21.65
CA LYS A 567 -33.23 6.59 -22.07
C LYS A 567 -32.37 5.78 -23.01
N PHE A 568 -32.27 4.48 -22.80
CA PHE A 568 -31.55 3.57 -23.68
C PHE A 568 -32.12 3.63 -25.09
N LEU A 569 -33.44 3.56 -25.25
CA LEU A 569 -34.08 3.69 -26.57
C LEU A 569 -33.88 5.10 -27.16
N GLU A 570 -34.05 6.16 -26.36
CA GLU A 570 -33.83 7.56 -26.80
C GLU A 570 -32.43 7.80 -27.38
N TYR A 571 -31.40 7.16 -26.82
CA TYR A 571 -30.01 7.30 -27.26
C TYR A 571 -29.60 6.34 -28.41
N GLY A 572 -30.55 5.65 -29.04
CA GLY A 572 -30.28 4.73 -30.15
C GLY A 572 -30.19 3.26 -29.74
N GLY A 573 -30.82 2.90 -28.63
CA GLY A 573 -30.86 1.53 -28.11
C GLY A 573 -31.37 0.50 -29.10
N THR A 574 -32.33 0.87 -29.96
CA THR A 574 -32.83 -0.02 -31.01
C THR A 574 -31.77 -0.42 -32.02
N GLU A 575 -30.90 0.51 -32.43
CA GLU A 575 -29.77 0.18 -33.31
C GLU A 575 -28.68 -0.61 -32.55
N ALA A 576 -28.50 -0.30 -31.27
CA ALA A 576 -27.52 -0.98 -30.42
C ALA A 576 -27.89 -2.45 -30.14
N SER A 577 -29.16 -2.75 -29.84
CA SER A 577 -29.58 -4.07 -29.33
C SER A 577 -30.66 -4.77 -30.15
N GLY A 578 -31.33 -4.07 -31.08
CA GLY A 578 -32.52 -4.56 -31.77
C GLY A 578 -33.81 -4.45 -30.96
N MET A 579 -33.75 -3.96 -29.71
CA MET A 579 -34.94 -3.82 -28.86
C MET A 579 -35.73 -2.56 -29.17
N CYS A 580 -37.04 -2.62 -28.97
CA CYS A 580 -37.94 -1.48 -29.10
C CYS A 580 -38.89 -1.38 -27.89
N GLU A 581 -39.77 -0.38 -27.90
CA GLU A 581 -40.66 -0.11 -26.77
C GLU A 581 -41.58 -1.30 -26.43
N SER A 582 -41.99 -2.10 -27.43
CA SER A 582 -42.79 -3.31 -27.18
C SER A 582 -42.04 -4.41 -26.43
N ASP A 583 -40.71 -4.37 -26.42
CA ASP A 583 -39.87 -5.35 -25.73
C ASP A 583 -39.63 -5.00 -24.25
N ARG A 584 -40.27 -3.95 -23.72
CA ARG A 584 -40.09 -3.52 -22.31
C ARG A 584 -40.35 -4.65 -21.31
N SER A 585 -41.39 -5.45 -21.54
CA SER A 585 -41.67 -6.60 -20.66
C SER A 585 -40.56 -7.65 -20.71
N LEU A 586 -39.95 -7.87 -21.87
CA LEU A 586 -38.83 -8.79 -22.04
C LEU A 586 -37.56 -8.23 -21.37
N PHE A 587 -37.31 -6.93 -21.49
CA PHE A 587 -36.23 -6.27 -20.77
C PHE A 587 -36.37 -6.42 -19.25
N CYS A 588 -37.58 -6.27 -18.70
CA CYS A 588 -37.83 -6.51 -17.28
C CYS A 588 -37.53 -7.96 -16.87
N GLN A 589 -37.78 -8.94 -17.74
CA GLN A 589 -37.38 -10.33 -17.50
C GLN A 589 -35.85 -10.47 -17.49
N TYR A 590 -35.16 -9.91 -18.48
CA TYR A 590 -33.69 -9.86 -18.53
C TYR A 590 -33.06 -9.26 -17.28
N ALA A 591 -33.69 -8.23 -16.70
CA ALA A 591 -33.25 -7.62 -15.45
C ALA A 591 -33.31 -8.59 -14.25
N VAL A 592 -34.28 -9.50 -14.20
CA VAL A 592 -34.37 -10.51 -13.13
C VAL A 592 -33.17 -11.46 -13.19
N THR A 593 -32.89 -12.03 -14.36
CA THR A 593 -31.81 -13.03 -14.52
C THR A 593 -30.42 -12.40 -14.40
N ALA A 594 -30.20 -11.23 -14.99
CA ALA A 594 -28.96 -10.49 -14.82
C ALA A 594 -28.74 -10.07 -13.35
N GLY A 595 -29.81 -9.68 -12.64
CA GLY A 595 -29.76 -9.34 -11.23
C GLY A 595 -29.40 -10.52 -10.32
N LEU A 596 -29.91 -11.72 -10.61
CA LEU A 596 -29.52 -12.95 -9.91
C LEU A 596 -28.03 -13.25 -10.10
N GLN A 597 -27.57 -13.24 -11.35
CA GLN A 597 -26.18 -13.45 -11.72
C GLN A 597 -25.25 -12.50 -10.95
N ARG A 598 -25.57 -11.20 -10.97
CA ARG A 598 -24.78 -10.16 -10.30
C ARG A 598 -24.79 -10.30 -8.79
N SER A 599 -25.92 -10.66 -8.18
CA SER A 599 -26.04 -10.85 -6.72
C SER A 599 -25.15 -12.01 -6.25
N MET A 600 -25.14 -13.12 -7.00
CA MET A 600 -24.27 -14.26 -6.72
C MET A 600 -22.79 -13.88 -6.84
N GLN A 601 -22.39 -13.18 -7.91
CA GLN A 601 -21.02 -12.70 -8.07
C GLN A 601 -20.57 -11.81 -6.90
N ALA A 602 -21.42 -10.86 -6.44
CA ALA A 602 -21.11 -10.00 -5.29
C ALA A 602 -20.88 -10.82 -4.01
N LEU A 603 -21.79 -11.75 -3.70
CA LEU A 603 -21.70 -12.57 -2.49
C LEU A 603 -20.45 -13.45 -2.50
N GLY A 604 -20.11 -14.06 -3.65
CA GLY A 604 -18.86 -14.79 -3.81
C GLY A 604 -17.64 -13.91 -3.54
N ALA A 605 -17.61 -12.69 -4.09
CA ALA A 605 -16.50 -11.76 -3.92
C ALA A 605 -16.35 -11.28 -2.46
N TYR A 606 -17.44 -10.89 -1.80
CA TYR A 606 -17.38 -10.43 -0.41
C TYR A 606 -16.98 -11.54 0.56
N ALA A 607 -17.47 -12.77 0.34
CA ALA A 607 -17.04 -13.92 1.12
C ALA A 607 -15.55 -14.21 0.95
N PHE A 608 -15.05 -14.21 -0.29
CA PHE A 608 -13.63 -14.41 -0.58
C PHE A 608 -12.75 -13.30 0.04
N LEU A 609 -13.11 -12.03 -0.17
CA LEU A 609 -12.37 -10.89 0.36
C LEU A 609 -12.31 -10.91 1.89
N SER A 610 -13.42 -11.26 2.54
CA SER A 610 -13.51 -11.32 4.00
C SER A 610 -12.69 -12.48 4.58
N LEU A 611 -12.84 -13.70 4.03
CA LEU A 611 -12.23 -14.91 4.59
C LEU A 611 -10.78 -15.14 4.15
N ARG A 612 -10.45 -14.89 2.87
CA ARG A 612 -9.14 -15.23 2.28
C ARG A 612 -8.18 -14.05 2.19
N LYS A 613 -8.69 -12.84 2.02
CA LYS A 613 -7.87 -11.61 1.92
C LYS A 613 -7.84 -10.80 3.22
N GLY A 614 -8.49 -11.27 4.29
CA GLY A 614 -8.50 -10.62 5.60
C GLY A 614 -9.21 -9.25 5.62
N LYS A 615 -10.00 -8.92 4.57
CA LYS A 615 -10.69 -7.64 4.47
C LYS A 615 -12.07 -7.72 5.13
N ALA A 616 -12.08 -7.81 6.46
CA ALA A 616 -13.29 -8.02 7.26
C ALA A 616 -14.40 -6.98 7.01
N VAL A 617 -14.06 -5.77 6.57
CA VAL A 617 -15.01 -4.71 6.23
C VAL A 617 -16.06 -5.13 5.19
N TYR A 618 -15.76 -6.07 4.29
CA TYR A 618 -16.71 -6.52 3.28
C TYR A 618 -17.82 -7.42 3.85
N MET A 619 -17.62 -7.99 5.04
CA MET A 619 -18.59 -8.85 5.71
C MET A 619 -19.90 -8.11 6.01
N LYS A 620 -19.84 -6.79 6.26
CA LYS A 620 -21.01 -5.95 6.53
C LYS A 620 -21.97 -5.82 5.35
N PHE A 621 -21.51 -6.12 4.12
CA PHE A 621 -22.33 -6.03 2.90
C PHE A 621 -22.99 -7.35 2.50
N ILE A 622 -22.56 -8.48 3.10
CA ILE A 622 -23.14 -9.80 2.86
C ILE A 622 -24.64 -9.86 3.19
N PRO A 623 -25.15 -9.31 4.31
CA PRO A 623 -26.58 -9.36 4.64
C PRO A 623 -27.46 -8.72 3.56
N GLN A 624 -27.07 -7.53 3.10
CA GLN A 624 -27.83 -6.80 2.07
C GLN A 624 -27.73 -7.51 0.71
N GLY A 625 -26.55 -8.00 0.33
CA GLY A 625 -26.37 -8.80 -0.89
C GLY A 625 -27.23 -10.08 -0.88
N TYR A 626 -27.32 -10.75 0.27
CA TYR A 626 -28.16 -11.94 0.43
C TYR A 626 -29.65 -11.61 0.33
N LYS A 627 -30.09 -10.52 0.95
CA LYS A 627 -31.47 -10.02 0.82
C LYS A 627 -31.82 -9.78 -0.66
N TYR A 628 -30.93 -9.16 -1.42
CA TYR A 628 -31.15 -8.97 -2.85
C TYR A 628 -31.20 -10.31 -3.61
N LEU A 629 -30.32 -11.27 -3.33
CA LEU A 629 -30.41 -12.59 -3.94
C LEU A 629 -31.79 -13.23 -3.70
N MET A 630 -32.28 -13.23 -2.46
CA MET A 630 -33.59 -13.78 -2.11
C MET A 630 -34.76 -13.06 -2.82
N GLU A 631 -34.73 -11.72 -2.87
CA GLU A 631 -35.69 -10.91 -3.63
C GLU A 631 -35.67 -11.27 -5.14
N GLY A 632 -34.48 -11.51 -5.69
CA GLY A 632 -34.31 -11.95 -7.08
C GLY A 632 -34.91 -13.32 -7.34
N LEU A 633 -34.71 -14.28 -6.43
CA LEU A 633 -35.23 -15.64 -6.55
C LEU A 633 -36.77 -15.65 -6.46
N GLU A 634 -37.33 -14.84 -5.57
CA GLU A 634 -38.79 -14.67 -5.47
C GLU A 634 -39.39 -14.10 -6.76
N ASN A 635 -38.78 -13.06 -7.31
CA ASN A 635 -39.22 -12.45 -8.58
C ASN A 635 -39.07 -13.43 -9.75
N PHE A 636 -37.99 -14.22 -9.77
CA PHE A 636 -37.80 -15.26 -10.78
C PHE A 636 -38.88 -16.35 -10.68
N GLY A 637 -39.26 -16.77 -9.47
CA GLY A 637 -40.33 -17.75 -9.26
C GLY A 637 -41.71 -17.28 -9.75
N LYS A 638 -41.94 -15.95 -9.77
CA LYS A 638 -43.16 -15.32 -10.31
C LYS A 638 -43.11 -15.12 -11.84
N SER A 639 -41.94 -15.32 -12.45
CA SER A 639 -41.72 -15.07 -13.88
C SER A 639 -42.11 -16.26 -14.75
N SER A 640 -42.43 -16.00 -16.02
CA SER A 640 -42.85 -17.03 -16.99
C SER A 640 -41.70 -17.77 -17.67
N TYR A 641 -40.54 -17.87 -17.02
CA TYR A 641 -39.38 -18.56 -17.58
C TYR A 641 -39.64 -20.06 -17.79
N PRO A 642 -39.05 -20.69 -18.81
CA PRO A 642 -39.25 -22.11 -19.13
C PRO A 642 -38.54 -23.06 -18.15
N PHE A 643 -37.79 -22.52 -17.19
CA PHE A 643 -37.10 -23.29 -16.15
C PHE A 643 -37.34 -22.70 -14.75
N ARG A 644 -36.86 -23.41 -13.74
CA ARG A 644 -36.96 -23.05 -12.32
C ARG A 644 -35.59 -23.16 -11.65
N LEU A 645 -35.43 -22.42 -10.55
CA LEU A 645 -34.23 -22.38 -9.72
C LEU A 645 -34.55 -22.92 -8.32
N ASP A 646 -35.28 -24.04 -8.25
CA ASP A 646 -35.86 -24.55 -7.01
C ASP A 646 -34.79 -25.04 -6.03
N ARG A 647 -33.70 -25.63 -6.53
CA ARG A 647 -32.60 -26.10 -5.69
C ARG A 647 -31.82 -24.93 -5.12
N LEU A 648 -31.45 -23.95 -5.96
CA LEU A 648 -30.81 -22.73 -5.52
C LEU A 648 -31.67 -21.99 -4.48
N THR A 649 -32.98 -21.89 -4.71
CA THR A 649 -33.92 -21.23 -3.79
C THR A 649 -33.96 -21.93 -2.43
N ARG A 650 -34.07 -23.27 -2.41
CA ARG A 650 -34.07 -24.03 -1.15
C ARG A 650 -32.75 -23.93 -0.40
N LEU A 651 -31.62 -24.03 -1.10
CA LEU A 651 -30.29 -23.92 -0.49
C LEU A 651 -30.02 -22.53 0.06
N CYS A 652 -30.41 -21.48 -0.67
CA CYS A 652 -30.26 -20.12 -0.18
C CYS A 652 -31.16 -19.87 1.03
N ALA A 653 -32.38 -20.41 1.07
CA ALA A 653 -33.25 -20.32 2.25
C ALA A 653 -32.68 -21.06 3.48
N SER A 654 -32.02 -22.21 3.29
CA SER A 654 -31.49 -22.99 4.41
C SER A 654 -30.32 -22.32 5.14
N VAL A 655 -29.56 -21.46 4.45
CA VAL A 655 -28.39 -20.77 5.05
C VAL A 655 -28.74 -19.48 5.82
N GLU A 656 -30.01 -19.04 5.83
CA GLU A 656 -30.43 -17.81 6.51
C GLU A 656 -30.09 -17.84 8.01
N LYS A 657 -30.31 -18.99 8.65
CA LYS A 657 -29.99 -19.17 10.07
C LYS A 657 -28.47 -19.10 10.31
N THR A 658 -27.69 -19.80 9.50
CA THR A 658 -26.21 -19.79 9.57
C THR A 658 -25.64 -18.39 9.36
N LEU A 659 -26.22 -17.62 8.44
CA LEU A 659 -25.85 -16.21 8.22
C LEU A 659 -26.06 -15.38 9.49
N LYS A 660 -27.25 -15.48 10.11
CA LYS A 660 -27.55 -14.75 11.36
C LYS A 660 -26.62 -15.13 12.50
N GLU A 661 -26.16 -16.38 12.56
CA GLU A 661 -25.22 -16.86 13.58
C GLU A 661 -23.79 -16.38 13.33
N LYS A 662 -23.31 -16.39 12.07
CA LYS A 662 -21.94 -15.95 11.73
C LYS A 662 -21.72 -14.44 11.75
N LEU A 663 -22.80 -13.66 11.66
CA LEU A 663 -22.77 -12.20 11.63
C LEU A 663 -23.04 -11.56 13.00
N ARG A 664 -23.32 -12.38 14.03
CA ARG A 664 -23.31 -11.99 15.45
C ARG A 664 -21.94 -12.27 16.04
#